data_AF-A0A2Z2KFD5-F1
#
_entry.id   AF-A0A2Z2KFD5-F1
#
_cell.length_a   1.000
_cell.length_b   1.000
_cell.length_c   1.000
_cell.angle_alpha   90.00
_cell.angle_beta   90.00
_cell.angle_gamma   90.00
#
_symmetry.space_group_name_H-M   'P 1'
#
loop_
_entity.id
_entity.type
_entity.pdbx_description
1 polymer ?
#
loop_
_entity_poly.entity_id
_entity_poly.type
_entity_poly.pdbx_seq_one_letter_code
_entity_poly.pdbx_strand_id
1 'polypeptide(L)'
;MAKQLNNKSYIFKISSTRLRKSKWNLSMTTKEARENKELVGLLDSSTLRYLRLISNNLAEEKRIAAIKKLKIDIKKLGRKKTTQGNRETISAKNNELRELMFMEHYVCVVIDRNSDFDRMNTEKGFYINNRKYKRFLATPGGAKNSTVIYVSEDVYPQLVERTDNGRNKEKEIVPAKLEAYKALTCSVSTPVTNPKRILVVDDVNTDFFANVVEVDDTKDGEPEAQRKKNYPIHMNASDGYGLISPSLSRDWTRCLGEEENGGGFCVRNSFCKGMLFVFDFHKFASEIANKNYIVTDVWNEEVDIRKVDVILTTSMLKLWKSYKNIKDYTDNCEKYGYSFSVTKIIPEVLENEANTNYQFLQSLELSDEDISDLVEPTVTEIKEVLGGDYRKSILFLNGFKMKEDEFQYNNNDITKALKVDKRVINDPFIRKHIHKMLMKRIREAKTGVLKVGGNFSVLSGDPFLLCSSIFKLKNQTGLLGSNEFYSNYWNERGVEKVACFRAPMTCHNNIKLLNLKNSDNMSYWYKHMKCVTILNGWDTTTHALNGADFDGDAVLTTDNKVLIKSIQGLDAIVCLQKSADAIIPTEEDLIRANKNSFGDEIGSVTNRITNMFEVRANYEKGSEEYEAIEYRIECGQNCQQNTIDKTKGIESKPMPKEWYDYNHVKPPMDKEKKYIAETNEQRKKREFNLAILANKKPYFFIYNDDPETKKAYLKYIKDCNDNCLQKFGLEISELKHGRTEGETNFLNSYYKKMPVSVSNSVMNRICRKIEDSFKDISENINDIEFDHTILITDMKYSKARYKEIEDLYKKHNLEMQQYSQKSSRTKEDKEDKKSNREDFVSRFKDEAEAIVSNSEELTNIIVEICYNESKRDKSKQFAWDICGEQMILNLLDKNNNKISYPVKDECGDFEMGGFRFKMLEEYVEVDR
;
A
#
# COMPACT_ATOMS: atom_id res chain seq x y z
N MET A 1 -11.52 4.02 -1.45
CA MET A 1 -11.99 2.62 -1.65
C MET A 1 -13.49 2.70 -1.73
N ALA A 2 -14.14 2.02 -2.67
CA ALA A 2 -15.61 1.93 -2.67
C ALA A 2 -16.07 1.47 -1.28
N LYS A 3 -17.20 2.00 -0.78
CA LYS A 3 -17.82 1.55 0.48
C LYS A 3 -18.18 0.06 0.37
N GLN A 4 -17.19 -0.82 0.57
CA GLN A 4 -17.36 -2.25 0.40
C GLN A 4 -18.35 -2.77 1.44
N LEU A 5 -19.42 -3.40 0.96
CA LEU A 5 -20.29 -4.22 1.78
C LEU A 5 -19.42 -5.26 2.50
N ASN A 6 -19.29 -5.08 3.81
CA ASN A 6 -18.36 -5.72 4.73
C ASN A 6 -18.53 -7.26 4.83
N ASN A 7 -18.20 -8.00 3.76
CA ASN A 7 -18.26 -9.46 3.67
C ASN A 7 -16.88 -10.09 3.88
N LYS A 8 -16.43 -10.09 5.14
CA LYS A 8 -15.18 -10.76 5.56
C LYS A 8 -15.43 -12.27 5.70
N SER A 9 -14.52 -13.09 5.19
CA SER A 9 -14.43 -14.53 5.45
C SER A 9 -13.17 -14.84 6.25
N TYR A 10 -13.20 -15.88 7.08
CA TYR A 10 -12.04 -16.36 7.81
C TYR A 10 -11.51 -17.66 7.19
N ILE A 11 -10.19 -17.76 7.06
CA ILE A 11 -9.48 -18.92 6.50
C ILE A 11 -8.28 -19.28 7.36
N PHE A 12 -7.78 -20.50 7.22
CA PHE A 12 -6.53 -20.89 7.85
C PHE A 12 -5.31 -20.33 7.10
N LYS A 13 -4.37 -19.71 7.83
CA LYS A 13 -3.03 -19.33 7.35
C LYS A 13 -1.99 -20.03 8.23
N ILE A 14 -1.35 -21.06 7.69
CA ILE A 14 -0.46 -21.97 8.43
C ILE A 14 0.91 -22.04 7.78
N SER A 15 1.95 -22.40 8.53
CA SER A 15 3.29 -22.61 7.96
C SER A 15 3.51 -24.07 7.53
N SER A 16 4.37 -24.28 6.53
CA SER A 16 4.76 -25.63 6.09
C SER A 16 5.46 -26.42 7.20
N THR A 17 6.17 -25.74 8.12
CA THR A 17 6.72 -26.36 9.33
C THR A 17 5.63 -26.86 10.29
N ARG A 18 4.51 -26.15 10.44
CA ARG A 18 3.38 -26.61 11.25
C ARG A 18 2.82 -27.93 10.71
N LEU A 19 2.59 -27.99 9.39
CA LEU A 19 2.15 -29.21 8.70
C LEU A 19 3.17 -30.35 8.83
N ARG A 20 4.47 -30.08 8.65
CA ARG A 20 5.51 -31.10 8.82
C ARG A 20 5.52 -31.66 10.24
N LYS A 21 5.37 -30.81 11.27
CA LYS A 21 5.34 -31.21 12.68
C LYS A 21 4.12 -32.07 13.02
N SER A 22 2.98 -31.85 12.36
CA SER A 22 1.80 -32.71 12.47
C SER A 22 1.85 -33.94 11.55
N LYS A 23 3.03 -34.28 11.01
CA LYS A 23 3.20 -35.38 10.04
C LYS A 23 2.25 -35.25 8.84
N TRP A 24 1.97 -34.02 8.42
CA TRP A 24 1.14 -33.65 7.28
C TRP A 24 -0.34 -34.00 7.42
N ASN A 25 -0.80 -34.31 8.63
CA ASN A 25 -2.20 -34.50 8.96
C ASN A 25 -2.52 -33.70 10.24
N LEU A 26 -3.15 -32.54 10.06
CA LEU A 26 -3.40 -31.57 11.12
C LEU A 26 -4.89 -31.59 11.49
N SER A 27 -5.20 -31.80 12.76
CA SER A 27 -6.55 -31.61 13.28
C SER A 27 -6.56 -30.33 14.11
N MET A 28 -7.43 -29.38 13.78
CA MET A 28 -7.57 -28.13 14.52
C MET A 28 -8.99 -27.56 14.41
N THR A 29 -9.43 -26.89 15.47
CA THR A 29 -10.67 -26.11 15.46
C THR A 29 -10.39 -24.65 15.07
N THR A 30 -11.42 -23.90 14.67
CA THR A 30 -11.29 -22.44 14.46
C THR A 30 -10.85 -21.71 15.73
N LYS A 31 -11.25 -22.22 16.91
CA LYS A 31 -10.80 -21.72 18.21
C LYS A 31 -9.31 -21.95 18.42
N GLU A 32 -8.82 -23.18 18.18
CA GLU A 32 -7.39 -23.50 18.29
C GLU A 32 -6.56 -22.70 17.27
N ALA A 33 -7.03 -22.60 16.03
CA ALA A 33 -6.36 -21.82 15.00
C ALA A 33 -6.25 -20.35 15.42
N ARG A 34 -7.31 -19.78 15.98
CA ARG A 34 -7.30 -18.40 16.52
C ARG A 34 -6.31 -18.25 17.68
N GLU A 35 -6.26 -19.21 18.60
CA GLU A 35 -5.28 -19.23 19.70
C GLU A 35 -3.82 -19.34 19.19
N ASN A 36 -3.61 -20.05 18.08
CA ASN A 36 -2.30 -20.22 17.45
C ASN A 36 -1.92 -19.10 16.47
N LYS A 37 -2.81 -18.12 16.20
CA LYS A 37 -2.65 -17.09 15.16
C LYS A 37 -2.63 -17.64 13.73
N GLU A 38 -3.32 -18.75 13.53
CA GLU A 38 -3.43 -19.49 12.28
C GLU A 38 -4.75 -19.20 11.56
N LEU A 39 -5.51 -18.20 12.01
CA LEU A 39 -6.77 -17.76 11.42
C LEU A 39 -6.62 -16.32 10.90
N VAL A 40 -6.93 -16.07 9.63
CA VAL A 40 -6.87 -14.73 9.04
C VAL A 40 -8.15 -14.38 8.30
N GLY A 41 -8.46 -13.08 8.24
CA GLY A 41 -9.61 -12.58 7.51
C GLY A 41 -9.27 -12.18 6.07
N LEU A 42 -10.10 -12.59 5.12
CA LEU A 42 -10.07 -12.15 3.72
C LEU A 42 -11.34 -11.38 3.38
N LEU A 43 -11.19 -10.32 2.59
CA LEU A 43 -12.31 -9.64 1.94
C LEU A 43 -12.76 -10.42 0.70
N ASP A 44 -13.97 -10.12 0.25
CA ASP A 44 -14.63 -10.91 -0.78
C ASP A 44 -13.93 -10.84 -2.15
N SER A 45 -13.80 -12.00 -2.81
CA SER A 45 -13.19 -12.17 -4.13
C SER A 45 -13.96 -13.22 -4.94
N SER A 46 -13.71 -13.32 -6.25
CA SER A 46 -14.41 -14.28 -7.12
C SER A 46 -14.15 -15.72 -6.67
N THR A 47 -12.93 -16.05 -6.26
CA THR A 47 -12.59 -17.38 -5.72
C THR A 47 -13.42 -17.72 -4.49
N LEU A 48 -13.55 -16.79 -3.54
CA LEU A 48 -14.36 -17.03 -2.33
C LEU A 48 -15.84 -17.20 -2.68
N ARG A 49 -16.36 -16.41 -3.63
CA ARG A 49 -17.73 -16.56 -4.14
C ARG A 49 -17.95 -17.92 -4.80
N TYR A 50 -17.02 -18.38 -5.64
CA TYR A 50 -17.11 -19.72 -6.26
C TYR A 50 -17.08 -20.83 -5.24
N LEU A 51 -16.19 -20.74 -4.23
CA LEU A 51 -16.15 -21.74 -3.18
C LEU A 51 -17.47 -21.81 -2.42
N ARG A 52 -18.09 -20.68 -2.09
CA ARG A 52 -19.43 -20.68 -1.45
C ARG A 52 -20.49 -21.31 -2.34
N LEU A 53 -20.46 -21.05 -3.66
CA LEU A 53 -21.38 -21.65 -4.62
C LEU A 53 -21.18 -23.18 -4.77
N ILE A 54 -19.93 -23.65 -4.68
CA ILE A 54 -19.60 -25.08 -4.79
C ILE A 54 -19.92 -25.81 -3.48
N SER A 55 -19.63 -25.20 -2.33
CA SER A 55 -19.71 -25.84 -1.01
C SER A 55 -21.10 -25.74 -0.35
N ASN A 56 -21.86 -24.67 -0.61
CA ASN A 56 -23.12 -24.38 0.07
C ASN A 56 -24.30 -24.35 -0.91
N ASN A 57 -25.32 -25.18 -0.66
CA ASN A 57 -26.63 -25.09 -1.32
C ASN A 57 -27.46 -23.86 -0.87
N LEU A 58 -26.88 -22.96 -0.05
CA LEU A 58 -27.55 -21.75 0.42
C LEU A 58 -27.21 -20.59 -0.53
N ALA A 59 -28.22 -19.93 -1.09
CA ALA A 59 -28.01 -18.73 -1.91
C ALA A 59 -27.24 -17.66 -1.11
N GLU A 60 -26.18 -17.09 -1.71
CA GLU A 60 -25.27 -16.14 -1.06
C GLU A 60 -26.02 -14.96 -0.40
N GLU A 61 -27.09 -14.48 -1.03
CA GLU A 61 -27.96 -13.43 -0.49
C GLU A 61 -28.56 -13.81 0.87
N LYS A 62 -28.98 -15.06 1.05
CA LYS A 62 -29.54 -15.57 2.32
C LYS A 62 -28.46 -15.60 3.40
N ARG A 63 -27.23 -15.98 3.06
CA ARG A 63 -26.09 -15.97 3.99
C ARG A 63 -25.77 -14.55 4.45
N ILE A 64 -25.70 -13.60 3.53
CA ILE A 64 -25.45 -12.19 3.84
C ILE A 64 -26.57 -11.63 4.72
N ALA A 65 -27.83 -11.93 4.40
CA ALA A 65 -28.98 -11.52 5.21
C ALA A 65 -28.92 -12.13 6.63
N ALA A 66 -28.55 -13.40 6.75
CA ALA A 66 -28.36 -14.07 8.04
C ALA A 66 -27.25 -13.41 8.87
N ILE A 67 -26.10 -13.12 8.27
CA ILE A 67 -24.98 -12.42 8.93
C ILE A 67 -25.43 -11.04 9.42
N LYS A 68 -26.10 -10.25 8.58
CA LYS A 68 -26.62 -8.93 8.95
C LYS A 68 -27.62 -9.05 10.11
N LYS A 69 -28.55 -9.99 10.03
CA LYS A 69 -29.55 -10.25 11.06
C LYS A 69 -28.89 -10.64 12.39
N LEU A 70 -27.92 -11.56 12.38
CA LEU A 70 -27.20 -11.97 13.59
C LEU A 70 -26.50 -10.77 14.25
N LYS A 71 -25.81 -9.93 13.48
CA LYS A 71 -25.17 -8.71 14.01
C LYS A 71 -26.18 -7.74 14.64
N ILE A 72 -27.33 -7.52 14.00
CA ILE A 72 -28.39 -6.67 14.52
C ILE A 72 -29.00 -7.26 15.80
N ASP A 73 -29.27 -8.57 15.80
CA ASP A 73 -29.85 -9.28 16.95
C ASP A 73 -28.90 -9.21 18.16
N ILE A 74 -27.60 -9.41 17.95
CA ILE A 74 -26.57 -9.29 18.99
C ILE A 74 -26.58 -7.86 19.55
N LYS A 75 -26.58 -6.83 18.68
CA LYS A 75 -26.63 -5.42 19.12
C LYS A 75 -27.90 -5.11 19.94
N LYS A 76 -29.06 -5.61 19.50
CA LYS A 76 -30.34 -5.42 20.22
C LYS A 76 -30.36 -6.15 21.57
N LEU A 77 -29.81 -7.36 21.65
CA LEU A 77 -29.66 -8.08 22.92
C LEU A 77 -28.68 -7.36 23.86
N GLY A 78 -27.64 -6.74 23.29
CA GLY A 78 -26.67 -5.90 23.99
C GLY A 78 -27.27 -4.72 24.76
N ARG A 79 -28.45 -4.25 24.35
CA ARG A 79 -29.18 -3.15 25.02
C ARG A 79 -30.07 -3.63 26.17
N LYS A 80 -30.35 -4.93 26.27
CA LYS A 80 -31.21 -5.49 27.32
C LYS A 80 -30.42 -5.69 28.61
N LYS A 81 -31.12 -5.85 29.73
CA LYS A 81 -30.51 -6.17 31.04
C LYS A 81 -29.72 -7.48 30.96
N THR A 82 -28.60 -7.54 31.66
CA THR A 82 -27.81 -8.78 31.80
C THR A 82 -28.56 -9.86 32.55
N THR A 83 -28.91 -10.94 31.83
CA THR A 83 -29.56 -12.16 32.35
C THR A 83 -28.84 -13.41 31.83
N GLN A 84 -29.02 -14.56 32.48
CA GLN A 84 -28.45 -15.82 32.00
C GLN A 84 -28.89 -16.16 30.57
N GLY A 85 -30.19 -16.06 30.28
CA GLY A 85 -30.73 -16.34 28.94
C GLY A 85 -30.17 -15.40 27.86
N ASN A 86 -29.97 -14.12 28.16
CA ASN A 86 -29.37 -13.19 27.18
C ASN A 86 -27.91 -13.55 26.87
N ARG A 87 -27.11 -13.91 27.89
CA ARG A 87 -25.71 -14.33 27.72
C ARG A 87 -25.57 -15.59 26.88
N GLU A 88 -26.37 -16.61 27.17
CA GLU A 88 -26.41 -17.86 26.41
C GLU A 88 -26.83 -17.61 24.96
N THR A 89 -27.83 -16.75 24.73
CA THR A 89 -28.31 -16.40 23.39
C THR A 89 -27.26 -15.65 22.57
N ILE A 90 -26.56 -14.68 23.15
CA ILE A 90 -25.49 -13.94 22.46
C ILE A 90 -24.33 -14.88 22.11
N SER A 91 -23.90 -15.74 23.05
CA SER A 91 -22.83 -16.71 22.82
C SER A 91 -23.16 -17.66 21.66
N ALA A 92 -24.40 -18.18 21.62
CA ALA A 92 -24.88 -19.02 20.53
C ALA A 92 -24.88 -18.29 19.18
N LYS A 93 -25.39 -17.04 19.13
CA LYS A 93 -25.40 -16.22 17.91
C LYS A 93 -23.99 -15.86 17.42
N ASN A 94 -23.05 -15.61 18.33
CA ASN A 94 -21.64 -15.34 17.99
C ASN A 94 -20.96 -16.60 17.42
N ASN A 95 -21.27 -17.79 17.93
CA ASN A 95 -20.80 -19.06 17.34
C ASN A 95 -21.36 -19.26 15.92
N GLU A 96 -22.66 -19.10 15.74
CA GLU A 96 -23.32 -19.19 14.44
C GLU A 96 -22.72 -18.20 13.43
N LEU A 97 -22.47 -16.96 13.86
CA LEU A 97 -21.82 -15.94 13.03
C LEU A 97 -20.41 -16.38 12.59
N ARG A 98 -19.61 -16.95 13.48
CA ARG A 98 -18.26 -17.41 13.16
C ARG A 98 -18.27 -18.56 12.16
N GLU A 99 -19.16 -19.52 12.34
CA GLU A 99 -19.31 -20.66 11.42
C GLU A 99 -19.72 -20.19 10.02
N LEU A 100 -20.68 -19.25 9.93
CA LEU A 100 -21.11 -18.66 8.65
C LEU A 100 -20.03 -17.83 7.93
N MET A 101 -19.04 -17.35 8.67
CA MET A 101 -17.92 -16.57 8.12
C MET A 101 -16.69 -17.42 7.81
N PHE A 102 -16.58 -18.63 8.35
CA PHE A 102 -15.43 -19.50 8.14
C PHE A 102 -15.49 -20.21 6.79
N MET A 103 -14.37 -20.26 6.08
CA MET A 103 -14.24 -20.92 4.79
C MET A 103 -13.24 -22.07 4.89
N GLU A 104 -13.76 -23.26 5.12
CA GLU A 104 -12.94 -24.46 5.32
C GLU A 104 -12.19 -24.92 4.07
N HIS A 105 -12.71 -24.64 2.87
CA HIS A 105 -12.14 -25.13 1.62
C HIS A 105 -10.91 -24.35 1.11
N TYR A 106 -10.52 -23.26 1.79
CA TYR A 106 -9.47 -22.35 1.34
C TYR A 106 -8.42 -22.17 2.44
N VAL A 107 -7.15 -22.45 2.13
CA VAL A 107 -6.04 -22.36 3.09
C VAL A 107 -4.85 -21.66 2.45
N CYS A 108 -4.27 -20.70 3.16
CA CYS A 108 -2.98 -20.12 2.81
C CYS A 108 -1.86 -20.87 3.55
N VAL A 109 -0.84 -21.32 2.82
CA VAL A 109 0.33 -21.97 3.41
C VAL A 109 1.57 -21.12 3.18
N VAL A 110 2.21 -20.69 4.27
CA VAL A 110 3.52 -20.02 4.24
C VAL A 110 4.60 -21.10 4.13
N ILE A 111 5.36 -21.07 3.05
CA ILE A 111 6.40 -22.04 2.73
C ILE A 111 7.70 -21.67 3.45
N ASP A 112 8.05 -22.45 4.48
CA ASP A 112 9.29 -22.27 5.24
C ASP A 112 10.50 -22.91 4.54
N ARG A 113 10.27 -23.98 3.76
CA ARG A 113 11.31 -24.72 3.03
C ARG A 113 10.81 -25.19 1.67
N ASN A 114 11.64 -25.04 0.65
CA ASN A 114 11.38 -25.55 -0.70
C ASN A 114 11.08 -27.06 -0.72
N SER A 115 11.77 -27.85 0.11
CA SER A 115 11.51 -29.29 0.24
C SER A 115 10.12 -29.62 0.77
N ASP A 116 9.54 -28.76 1.62
CA ASP A 116 8.18 -28.95 2.10
C ASP A 116 7.18 -28.71 0.98
N PHE A 117 7.39 -27.64 0.19
CA PHE A 117 6.57 -27.31 -0.97
C PHE A 117 6.56 -28.43 -2.00
N ASP A 118 7.75 -28.93 -2.36
CA ASP A 118 7.90 -30.04 -3.29
C ASP A 118 7.12 -31.28 -2.80
N ARG A 119 7.23 -31.63 -1.50
CA ARG A 119 6.51 -32.78 -0.92
C ARG A 119 5.00 -32.57 -0.88
N MET A 120 4.52 -31.36 -0.54
CA MET A 120 3.08 -31.07 -0.47
C MET A 120 2.40 -31.17 -1.84
N ASN A 121 3.14 -30.96 -2.92
CA ASN A 121 2.64 -31.04 -4.29
C ASN A 121 2.83 -32.42 -4.93
N THR A 122 3.19 -33.45 -4.15
CA THR A 122 3.14 -34.86 -4.58
C THR A 122 1.77 -35.48 -4.29
N GLU A 123 1.51 -36.69 -4.77
CA GLU A 123 0.29 -37.46 -4.48
C GLU A 123 -0.02 -37.59 -2.98
N LYS A 124 1.03 -37.56 -2.14
CA LYS A 124 0.90 -37.66 -0.67
C LYS A 124 0.06 -36.50 -0.09
N GLY A 125 0.17 -35.30 -0.66
CA GLY A 125 -0.58 -34.10 -0.23
C GLY A 125 -0.51 -33.84 1.27
N PHE A 126 -1.33 -32.94 1.80
CA PHE A 126 -1.51 -32.80 3.25
C PHE A 126 -2.99 -32.72 3.60
N TYR A 127 -3.29 -32.94 4.89
CA TYR A 127 -4.65 -33.00 5.41
C TYR A 127 -4.83 -31.99 6.53
N ILE A 128 -5.98 -31.31 6.52
CA ILE A 128 -6.48 -30.54 7.66
C ILE A 128 -7.89 -31.03 7.96
N ASN A 129 -8.17 -31.43 9.20
CA ASN A 129 -9.48 -31.95 9.62
C ASN A 129 -9.99 -33.08 8.70
N ASN A 130 -9.13 -34.06 8.42
CA ASN A 130 -9.37 -35.19 7.51
C ASN A 130 -9.68 -34.82 6.04
N ARG A 131 -9.55 -33.55 5.66
CA ARG A 131 -9.73 -33.06 4.29
C ARG A 131 -8.38 -32.89 3.62
N LYS A 132 -8.18 -33.49 2.44
CA LYS A 132 -6.96 -33.36 1.66
C LYS A 132 -6.97 -32.05 0.87
N TYR A 133 -5.82 -31.39 0.79
CA TYR A 133 -5.65 -30.14 0.06
C TYR A 133 -4.69 -30.27 -1.11
N LYS A 134 -4.97 -29.53 -2.18
CA LYS A 134 -4.19 -29.46 -3.41
C LYS A 134 -3.83 -28.01 -3.74
N ARG A 135 -2.64 -27.82 -4.31
CA ARG A 135 -2.16 -26.49 -4.73
C ARG A 135 -3.15 -25.91 -5.72
N PHE A 136 -3.60 -24.68 -5.48
CA PHE A 136 -4.48 -23.98 -6.40
C PHE A 136 -3.69 -22.98 -7.24
N LEU A 137 -3.10 -21.97 -6.59
CA LEU A 137 -2.25 -20.96 -7.23
C LEU A 137 -1.44 -20.19 -6.17
N ALA A 138 -0.47 -19.39 -6.61
CA ALA A 138 0.09 -18.32 -5.78
C ALA A 138 -0.22 -16.95 -6.42
N THR A 139 -0.73 -16.01 -5.63
CA THR A 139 -0.85 -14.62 -6.09
C THR A 139 0.55 -13.99 -6.20
N PRO A 140 0.78 -12.97 -7.03
CA PRO A 140 2.09 -12.32 -7.11
C PRO A 140 2.61 -11.82 -5.76
N GLY A 141 1.74 -11.22 -4.93
CA GLY A 141 2.08 -10.82 -3.56
C GLY A 141 2.30 -12.01 -2.62
N GLY A 142 1.50 -13.08 -2.77
CA GLY A 142 1.68 -14.33 -2.04
C GLY A 142 3.03 -14.96 -2.34
N ALA A 143 3.39 -15.11 -3.62
CA ALA A 143 4.67 -15.68 -4.04
C ALA A 143 5.86 -14.90 -3.48
N LYS A 144 5.86 -13.56 -3.55
CA LYS A 144 6.90 -12.72 -2.93
C LYS A 144 7.07 -12.99 -1.43
N ASN A 145 5.97 -13.26 -0.74
CA ASN A 145 5.91 -13.62 0.69
C ASN A 145 5.95 -15.13 0.95
N SER A 146 6.36 -15.94 -0.04
CA SER A 146 6.42 -17.41 0.03
C SER A 146 5.11 -18.05 0.51
N THR A 147 3.96 -17.45 0.19
CA THR A 147 2.62 -17.91 0.56
C THR A 147 1.88 -18.43 -0.65
N VAL A 148 1.37 -19.66 -0.55
CA VAL A 148 0.64 -20.34 -1.63
C VAL A 148 -0.77 -20.68 -1.18
N ILE A 149 -1.74 -20.58 -2.09
CA ILE A 149 -3.13 -20.91 -1.81
C ILE A 149 -3.36 -22.38 -2.16
N TYR A 150 -3.91 -23.11 -1.21
CA TYR A 150 -4.37 -24.48 -1.33
C TYR A 150 -5.87 -24.53 -1.15
N VAL A 151 -6.52 -25.40 -1.92
CA VAL A 151 -7.96 -25.67 -1.78
C VAL A 151 -8.19 -27.15 -1.59
N SER A 152 -9.34 -27.51 -1.04
CA SER A 152 -9.64 -28.92 -0.80
C SER A 152 -9.81 -29.70 -2.10
N GLU A 153 -9.41 -30.97 -2.08
CA GLU A 153 -9.37 -31.81 -3.29
C GLU A 153 -10.76 -32.04 -3.91
N ASP A 154 -11.83 -32.01 -3.11
CA ASP A 154 -13.21 -32.18 -3.54
C ASP A 154 -13.77 -30.99 -4.33
N VAL A 155 -13.33 -29.76 -4.05
CA VAL A 155 -13.77 -28.55 -4.78
C VAL A 155 -12.83 -28.17 -5.92
N TYR A 156 -11.60 -28.72 -5.90
CA TYR A 156 -10.53 -28.36 -6.82
C TYR A 156 -10.92 -28.46 -8.31
N PRO A 157 -11.54 -29.55 -8.81
CA PRO A 157 -11.83 -29.68 -10.24
C PRO A 157 -12.77 -28.59 -10.77
N GLN A 158 -13.86 -28.33 -10.04
CA GLN A 158 -14.84 -27.30 -10.42
C GLN A 158 -14.24 -25.89 -10.31
N LEU A 159 -13.41 -25.65 -9.29
CA LEU A 159 -12.76 -24.35 -9.13
C LEU A 159 -11.76 -24.09 -10.26
N VAL A 160 -10.95 -25.08 -10.63
CA VAL A 160 -10.02 -24.98 -11.76
C VAL A 160 -10.78 -24.73 -13.06
N GLU A 161 -11.86 -25.46 -13.33
CA GLU A 161 -12.69 -25.25 -14.52
C GLU A 161 -13.22 -23.81 -14.62
N ARG A 162 -13.75 -23.28 -13.51
CA ARG A 162 -14.18 -21.87 -13.43
C ARG A 162 -13.01 -20.91 -13.65
N THR A 163 -11.86 -21.14 -13.05
CA THR A 163 -10.70 -20.24 -13.23
C THR A 163 -10.06 -20.31 -14.60
N ASP A 164 -10.15 -21.44 -15.30
CA ASP A 164 -9.73 -21.55 -16.70
C ASP A 164 -10.75 -20.92 -17.66
N ASN A 165 -12.00 -20.72 -17.25
CA ASN A 165 -13.06 -20.00 -17.96
C ASN A 165 -13.14 -20.34 -19.46
N GLY A 166 -13.13 -21.63 -19.79
CA GLY A 166 -13.23 -22.11 -21.17
C GLY A 166 -12.08 -21.74 -22.11
N ARG A 167 -10.96 -21.19 -21.62
CA ARG A 167 -9.81 -20.82 -22.46
C ARG A 167 -9.28 -22.02 -23.25
N ASN A 168 -8.80 -21.77 -24.47
CA ASN A 168 -7.98 -22.76 -25.18
C ASN A 168 -6.65 -23.02 -24.42
N LYS A 169 -6.46 -24.26 -23.97
CA LYS A 169 -5.29 -24.69 -23.17
C LYS A 169 -4.04 -25.00 -24.01
N GLU A 170 -4.19 -25.17 -25.32
CA GLU A 170 -3.09 -25.42 -26.27
C GLU A 170 -2.32 -24.15 -26.64
N LYS A 171 -2.72 -22.98 -26.12
CA LYS A 171 -2.02 -21.72 -26.35
C LYS A 171 -0.78 -21.63 -25.48
N GLU A 172 0.36 -21.42 -26.11
CA GLU A 172 1.63 -21.16 -25.42
C GLU A 172 1.55 -19.87 -24.61
N ILE A 173 2.00 -19.93 -23.36
CA ILE A 173 2.11 -18.79 -22.46
C ILE A 173 3.21 -19.06 -21.43
N VAL A 174 3.88 -17.99 -21.00
CA VAL A 174 4.83 -18.08 -19.88
C VAL A 174 4.08 -18.57 -18.63
N PRO A 175 4.49 -19.69 -17.99
CA PRO A 175 3.77 -20.26 -16.84
C PRO A 175 3.52 -19.26 -15.71
N ALA A 176 4.49 -18.40 -15.41
CA ALA A 176 4.36 -17.34 -14.41
C ALA A 176 3.28 -16.30 -14.77
N LYS A 177 3.13 -15.93 -16.06
CA LYS A 177 2.05 -15.04 -16.52
C LYS A 177 0.69 -15.72 -16.36
N LEU A 178 0.57 -16.99 -16.70
CA LEU A 178 -0.68 -17.74 -16.51
C LEU A 178 -1.08 -17.82 -15.03
N GLU A 179 -0.15 -18.12 -14.12
CA GLU A 179 -0.40 -18.07 -12.67
C GLU A 179 -0.88 -16.69 -12.23
N ALA A 180 -0.20 -15.62 -12.66
CA ALA A 180 -0.59 -14.25 -12.34
C ALA A 180 -1.99 -13.89 -12.87
N TYR A 181 -2.37 -14.38 -14.06
CA TYR A 181 -3.69 -14.14 -14.64
C TYR A 181 -4.79 -14.95 -13.94
N LYS A 182 -4.53 -16.21 -13.57
CA LYS A 182 -5.46 -17.02 -12.74
C LYS A 182 -5.68 -16.38 -11.36
N ALA A 183 -4.62 -15.84 -10.77
CA ALA A 183 -4.65 -15.18 -9.46
C ALA A 183 -5.56 -13.93 -9.41
N LEU A 184 -5.95 -13.37 -10.55
CA LEU A 184 -6.91 -12.25 -10.60
C LEU A 184 -8.23 -12.59 -9.90
N THR A 185 -8.65 -13.86 -9.93
CA THR A 185 -9.85 -14.35 -9.24
C THR A 185 -9.80 -14.19 -7.73
N CYS A 186 -8.61 -14.11 -7.13
CA CYS A 186 -8.39 -13.87 -5.71
C CYS A 186 -8.35 -12.37 -5.34
N SER A 187 -8.47 -11.46 -6.32
CA SER A 187 -8.49 -10.01 -6.06
C SER A 187 -9.76 -9.61 -5.31
N VAL A 188 -9.58 -8.86 -4.22
CA VAL A 188 -10.70 -8.25 -3.49
C VAL A 188 -11.45 -7.32 -4.43
N SER A 189 -12.74 -7.60 -4.65
CA SER A 189 -13.52 -6.90 -5.68
C SER A 189 -15.02 -7.01 -5.43
N THR A 190 -15.74 -5.96 -5.81
CA THR A 190 -17.20 -5.85 -5.68
C THR A 190 -17.84 -6.05 -7.06
N PRO A 191 -18.72 -7.05 -7.24
CA PRO A 191 -19.47 -7.23 -8.48
C PRO A 191 -20.34 -6.01 -8.83
N VAL A 192 -20.42 -5.71 -10.12
CA VAL A 192 -21.28 -4.66 -10.69
C VAL A 192 -22.14 -5.25 -11.82
N THR A 193 -23.11 -4.48 -12.32
CA THR A 193 -23.94 -4.92 -13.44
C THR A 193 -23.08 -5.22 -14.68
N ASN A 194 -23.32 -6.37 -15.31
CA ASN A 194 -22.60 -6.71 -16.55
C ASN A 194 -22.95 -5.73 -17.68
N PRO A 195 -21.98 -5.32 -18.51
CA PRO A 195 -22.23 -4.51 -19.69
C PRO A 195 -23.10 -5.27 -20.71
N LYS A 196 -23.95 -4.58 -21.46
CA LYS A 196 -24.81 -5.24 -22.47
C LYS A 196 -24.01 -5.72 -23.66
N ARG A 197 -23.01 -4.94 -24.08
CA ARG A 197 -22.09 -5.31 -25.15
C ARG A 197 -20.70 -4.77 -24.86
N ILE A 198 -19.72 -5.63 -25.07
CA ILE A 198 -18.31 -5.35 -24.93
C ILE A 198 -17.70 -5.34 -26.32
N LEU A 199 -16.83 -4.38 -26.57
CA LEU A 199 -15.94 -4.35 -27.73
C LEU A 199 -14.52 -4.58 -27.24
N VAL A 200 -13.77 -5.45 -27.91
CA VAL A 200 -12.33 -5.63 -27.65
C VAL A 200 -11.56 -5.14 -28.86
N VAL A 201 -10.62 -4.21 -28.64
CA VAL A 201 -9.84 -3.55 -29.70
C VAL A 201 -8.35 -3.76 -29.46
N ASP A 202 -7.56 -3.62 -30.51
CA ASP A 202 -6.11 -3.60 -30.38
C ASP A 202 -5.67 -2.41 -29.51
N ASP A 203 -4.56 -2.60 -28.82
CA ASP A 203 -3.86 -1.49 -28.18
C ASP A 203 -3.40 -0.44 -29.21
N VAL A 204 -3.32 0.82 -28.78
CA VAL A 204 -2.74 1.90 -29.58
C VAL A 204 -1.24 1.85 -29.47
N ASN A 205 -0.56 1.64 -30.59
CA ASN A 205 0.88 1.73 -30.67
C ASN A 205 1.30 3.00 -31.40
N THR A 206 2.29 3.69 -30.84
CA THR A 206 2.84 4.94 -31.36
C THR A 206 4.35 4.80 -31.53
N ASP A 207 4.86 5.30 -32.65
CA ASP A 207 6.27 5.26 -33.00
C ASP A 207 6.85 6.67 -33.03
N PHE A 208 7.93 6.89 -32.30
CA PHE A 208 8.64 8.17 -32.28
C PHE A 208 10.12 7.98 -31.94
N PHE A 209 10.92 9.04 -32.12
CA PHE A 209 12.33 9.04 -31.76
C PHE A 209 12.56 9.87 -30.50
N ALA A 210 13.40 9.37 -29.59
CA ALA A 210 13.78 10.09 -28.38
C ALA A 210 15.24 9.83 -28.00
N ASN A 211 15.82 10.72 -27.20
CA ASN A 211 17.08 10.41 -26.53
C ASN A 211 16.79 9.56 -25.28
N VAL A 212 17.60 8.52 -25.05
CA VAL A 212 17.42 7.58 -23.94
C VAL A 212 18.77 7.12 -23.39
N VAL A 213 18.73 6.60 -22.17
CA VAL A 213 19.80 5.75 -21.62
C VAL A 213 19.34 4.31 -21.73
N GLU A 214 19.92 3.53 -22.63
CA GLU A 214 19.64 2.10 -22.74
C GLU A 214 20.49 1.35 -21.70
N VAL A 215 19.86 0.47 -20.92
CA VAL A 215 20.55 -0.43 -19.98
C VAL A 215 20.29 -1.88 -20.37
N ASP A 216 21.37 -2.61 -20.64
CA ASP A 216 21.36 -4.00 -21.07
C ASP A 216 22.08 -4.89 -20.05
N ASP A 217 21.35 -5.81 -19.41
CA ASP A 217 21.91 -6.82 -18.52
C ASP A 217 21.92 -8.23 -19.12
N THR A 218 21.71 -8.39 -20.43
CA THR A 218 21.60 -9.71 -21.07
C THR A 218 22.94 -10.44 -21.13
N LYS A 219 24.06 -9.71 -21.22
CA LYS A 219 25.42 -10.24 -21.29
C LYS A 219 25.95 -10.68 -19.91
N ASP A 220 27.02 -11.47 -19.91
CA ASP A 220 27.73 -11.83 -18.67
C ASP A 220 28.52 -10.64 -18.13
N GLY A 221 28.39 -10.37 -16.82
CA GLY A 221 29.09 -9.27 -16.14
C GLY A 221 28.15 -8.22 -15.55
N GLU A 222 28.64 -6.99 -15.42
CA GLU A 222 27.84 -5.84 -15.01
C GLU A 222 26.94 -5.35 -16.16
N PRO A 223 25.77 -4.74 -15.88
CA PRO A 223 24.90 -4.20 -16.92
C PRO A 223 25.57 -3.09 -17.73
N GLU A 224 25.40 -3.05 -19.04
CA GLU A 224 25.92 -1.97 -19.88
C GLU A 224 24.91 -0.81 -19.96
N ALA A 225 25.34 0.42 -19.68
CA ALA A 225 24.52 1.62 -19.85
C ALA A 225 25.07 2.49 -21.00
N GLN A 226 24.22 2.84 -21.96
CA GLN A 226 24.62 3.60 -23.15
C GLN A 226 23.64 4.74 -23.44
N ARG A 227 24.16 5.97 -23.57
CA ARG A 227 23.36 7.14 -24.00
C ARG A 227 23.14 7.06 -25.52
N LYS A 228 21.90 6.88 -25.96
CA LYS A 228 21.52 6.80 -27.38
C LYS A 228 20.70 8.02 -27.78
N LYS A 229 21.12 8.68 -28.86
CA LYS A 229 20.37 9.79 -29.47
C LYS A 229 19.46 9.27 -30.57
N ASN A 230 18.29 9.89 -30.73
CA ASN A 230 17.31 9.52 -31.76
C ASN A 230 17.02 8.01 -31.77
N TYR A 231 16.82 7.42 -30.60
CA TYR A 231 16.48 6.02 -30.43
C TYR A 231 15.00 5.79 -30.82
N PRO A 232 14.70 4.76 -31.64
CA PRO A 232 13.33 4.43 -31.98
C PRO A 232 12.59 3.87 -30.77
N ILE A 233 11.49 4.50 -30.39
CA ILE A 233 10.60 4.04 -29.32
C ILE A 233 9.32 3.51 -29.95
N HIS A 234 9.00 2.27 -29.60
CA HIS A 234 7.72 1.63 -29.89
C HIS A 234 6.93 1.59 -28.58
N MET A 235 5.91 2.44 -28.45
CA MET A 235 5.14 2.57 -27.21
C MET A 235 3.71 2.10 -27.37
N ASN A 236 3.23 1.28 -26.42
CA ASN A 236 1.80 1.03 -26.24
C ASN A 236 1.21 2.21 -25.42
N ALA A 237 0.52 3.12 -26.11
CA ALA A 237 -0.13 4.28 -25.52
C ALA A 237 -1.46 3.96 -24.80
N SER A 238 -1.92 2.69 -24.84
CA SER A 238 -3.15 2.23 -24.18
C SER A 238 -2.99 1.02 -23.26
N ASP A 239 -1.77 0.75 -22.80
CA ASP A 239 -1.50 -0.43 -21.96
C ASP A 239 -2.30 -0.39 -20.65
N GLY A 240 -3.24 -1.33 -20.52
CA GLY A 240 -3.99 -1.53 -19.29
C GLY A 240 -5.23 -0.64 -19.12
N TYR A 241 -5.64 0.16 -20.11
CA TYR A 241 -6.90 0.90 -20.04
C TYR A 241 -7.82 0.75 -21.24
N GLY A 242 -9.11 0.99 -20.97
CA GLY A 242 -10.20 1.02 -21.95
C GLY A 242 -11.24 2.06 -21.57
N LEU A 243 -12.40 2.02 -22.21
CA LEU A 243 -13.43 3.06 -22.10
C LEU A 243 -14.76 2.49 -21.61
N ILE A 244 -15.48 3.27 -20.81
CA ILE A 244 -16.84 2.97 -20.36
C ILE A 244 -17.78 4.11 -20.73
N SER A 245 -18.99 3.78 -21.18
CA SER A 245 -19.98 4.78 -21.55
C SER A 245 -20.41 5.59 -20.33
N PRO A 246 -20.75 6.89 -20.48
CA PRO A 246 -21.26 7.69 -19.38
C PRO A 246 -22.52 7.10 -18.73
N SER A 247 -23.36 6.38 -19.49
CA SER A 247 -24.55 5.72 -18.93
C SER A 247 -24.19 4.55 -18.01
N LEU A 248 -23.32 3.64 -18.45
CA LEU A 248 -22.96 2.48 -17.63
C LEU A 248 -22.13 2.90 -16.40
N SER A 249 -21.29 3.94 -16.52
CA SER A 249 -20.57 4.53 -15.39
C SER A 249 -21.51 4.93 -14.25
N ARG A 250 -22.66 5.57 -14.55
CA ARG A 250 -23.68 5.92 -13.55
C ARG A 250 -24.29 4.69 -12.89
N ASP A 251 -24.50 3.62 -13.66
CA ASP A 251 -25.05 2.37 -13.13
C ASP A 251 -24.05 1.71 -12.17
N TRP A 252 -22.77 1.66 -12.55
CA TRP A 252 -21.71 1.11 -11.71
C TRP A 252 -21.45 1.94 -10.45
N THR A 253 -21.45 3.27 -10.54
CA THR A 253 -21.40 4.17 -9.37
C THR A 253 -22.50 3.80 -8.36
N ARG A 254 -23.74 3.62 -8.84
CA ARG A 254 -24.87 3.22 -7.99
C ARG A 254 -24.72 1.82 -7.41
N CYS A 255 -24.21 0.85 -8.19
CA CYS A 255 -23.89 -0.48 -7.68
C CYS A 255 -22.87 -0.46 -6.54
N LEU A 256 -21.94 0.50 -6.58
CA LEU A 256 -20.88 0.68 -5.58
C LEU A 256 -21.34 1.50 -4.36
N GLY A 257 -22.57 2.02 -4.37
CA GLY A 257 -23.12 2.83 -3.28
C GLY A 257 -22.54 4.23 -3.20
N GLU A 258 -21.99 4.74 -4.31
CA GLU A 258 -21.46 6.10 -4.42
C GLU A 258 -22.55 7.03 -5.00
N GLU A 259 -22.64 8.27 -4.53
CA GLU A 259 -23.65 9.24 -4.96
C GLU A 259 -23.26 9.96 -6.24
N GLU A 260 -21.95 10.28 -6.37
CA GLU A 260 -21.40 10.96 -7.53
C GLU A 260 -20.71 10.02 -8.52
N ASN A 261 -20.75 10.40 -9.80
CA ASN A 261 -20.27 9.57 -10.90
C ASN A 261 -18.74 9.47 -10.89
N GLY A 262 -18.22 8.24 -10.85
CA GLY A 262 -16.79 7.99 -10.87
C GLY A 262 -16.18 8.25 -12.26
N GLY A 263 -15.04 8.95 -12.30
CA GLY A 263 -14.32 9.23 -13.55
C GLY A 263 -13.58 8.03 -14.14
N GLY A 264 -13.50 6.92 -13.41
CA GLY A 264 -12.97 5.67 -13.91
C GLY A 264 -13.03 4.53 -12.87
N PHE A 265 -12.89 3.30 -13.35
CA PHE A 265 -13.09 2.08 -12.58
C PHE A 265 -11.95 1.09 -12.84
N CYS A 266 -11.23 0.66 -11.81
CA CYS A 266 -10.30 -0.46 -11.90
C CYS A 266 -11.09 -1.76 -11.88
N VAL A 267 -11.10 -2.46 -13.00
CA VAL A 267 -11.98 -3.62 -13.23
C VAL A 267 -11.24 -4.94 -13.12
N ARG A 268 -12.01 -5.98 -12.75
CA ARG A 268 -11.64 -7.39 -12.81
C ARG A 268 -12.77 -8.16 -13.47
N ASN A 269 -12.38 -9.08 -14.34
CA ASN A 269 -13.20 -10.18 -14.81
C ASN A 269 -12.26 -11.37 -15.14
N SER A 270 -12.76 -12.48 -15.64
CA SER A 270 -11.92 -13.61 -16.08
C SER A 270 -10.85 -13.13 -17.05
N PHE A 271 -9.57 -13.29 -16.68
CA PHE A 271 -8.39 -12.81 -17.43
C PHE A 271 -8.44 -11.34 -17.86
N CYS A 272 -9.30 -10.53 -17.26
CA CYS A 272 -9.48 -9.11 -17.57
C CYS A 272 -9.04 -8.26 -16.39
N LYS A 273 -8.10 -7.35 -16.61
CA LYS A 273 -7.58 -6.39 -15.63
C LYS A 273 -7.28 -5.06 -16.32
N GLY A 274 -7.71 -3.96 -15.72
CA GLY A 274 -7.28 -2.62 -16.15
C GLY A 274 -8.15 -1.50 -15.60
N MET A 275 -7.96 -0.29 -16.12
CA MET A 275 -8.82 0.85 -15.86
C MET A 275 -9.83 1.04 -17.00
N LEU A 276 -11.09 1.29 -16.66
CA LEU A 276 -12.07 1.84 -17.60
C LEU A 276 -12.27 3.32 -17.28
N PHE A 277 -11.96 4.20 -18.24
CA PHE A 277 -12.18 5.64 -18.10
C PHE A 277 -13.49 6.06 -18.77
N VAL A 278 -14.20 6.99 -18.14
CA VAL A 278 -15.48 7.45 -18.67
C VAL A 278 -15.25 8.39 -19.85
N PHE A 279 -15.66 7.96 -21.04
CA PHE A 279 -15.49 8.72 -22.27
C PHE A 279 -16.70 8.54 -23.20
N ASP A 280 -17.14 9.63 -23.83
CA ASP A 280 -18.34 9.63 -24.67
C ASP A 280 -18.02 9.17 -26.10
N PHE A 281 -17.61 7.90 -26.25
CA PHE A 281 -17.25 7.32 -27.54
C PHE A 281 -18.44 7.19 -28.50
N HIS A 282 -19.68 7.20 -27.99
CA HIS A 282 -20.89 7.29 -28.84
C HIS A 282 -20.98 8.66 -29.51
N LYS A 283 -20.75 9.72 -28.74
CA LYS A 283 -20.72 11.09 -29.27
C LYS A 283 -19.53 11.30 -30.20
N PHE A 284 -18.37 10.74 -29.87
CA PHE A 284 -17.21 10.71 -30.75
C PHE A 284 -17.55 10.13 -32.13
N ALA A 285 -18.28 8.99 -32.17
CA ALA A 285 -18.73 8.39 -33.42
C ALA A 285 -19.59 9.35 -34.27
N SER A 286 -20.45 10.13 -33.60
CA SER A 286 -21.37 11.05 -34.28
C SER A 286 -20.73 12.37 -34.72
N GLU A 287 -19.84 12.95 -33.91
CA GLU A 287 -19.30 14.30 -34.11
C GLU A 287 -17.92 14.31 -34.78
N ILE A 288 -17.08 13.30 -34.48
CA ILE A 288 -15.70 13.24 -34.97
C ILE A 288 -15.55 12.20 -36.09
N ALA A 289 -16.16 11.02 -35.93
CA ALA A 289 -16.03 9.93 -36.91
C ALA A 289 -17.03 10.02 -38.08
N ASN A 290 -17.60 11.21 -38.35
CA ASN A 290 -18.54 11.45 -39.45
C ASN A 290 -19.73 10.47 -39.50
N LYS A 291 -20.28 10.09 -38.33
CA LYS A 291 -21.36 9.10 -38.19
C LYS A 291 -20.99 7.70 -38.69
N ASN A 292 -19.69 7.37 -38.73
CA ASN A 292 -19.26 5.99 -38.88
C ASN A 292 -19.52 5.24 -37.57
N TYR A 293 -20.52 4.38 -37.56
CA TYR A 293 -20.92 3.61 -36.37
C TYR A 293 -20.39 2.18 -36.37
N ILE A 294 -19.76 1.72 -37.45
CA ILE A 294 -19.26 0.35 -37.57
C ILE A 294 -17.76 0.35 -37.36
N VAL A 295 -17.31 -0.41 -36.37
CA VAL A 295 -15.89 -0.60 -36.02
C VAL A 295 -15.55 -2.08 -36.07
N THR A 296 -14.27 -2.40 -36.20
CA THR A 296 -13.77 -3.79 -36.24
C THR A 296 -13.17 -4.14 -34.88
N ASP A 297 -13.51 -5.31 -34.34
CA ASP A 297 -12.89 -5.83 -33.12
C ASP A 297 -11.59 -6.61 -33.39
N VAL A 298 -10.92 -7.09 -32.34
CA VAL A 298 -9.65 -7.86 -32.45
C VAL A 298 -9.79 -9.23 -33.12
N TRP A 299 -11.02 -9.73 -33.27
CA TRP A 299 -11.33 -10.97 -33.98
C TRP A 299 -11.78 -10.72 -35.42
N ASN A 300 -11.70 -9.46 -35.89
CA ASN A 300 -12.12 -8.99 -37.21
C ASN A 300 -13.65 -9.03 -37.45
N GLU A 301 -14.46 -8.99 -36.39
CA GLU A 301 -15.92 -8.86 -36.50
C GLU A 301 -16.35 -7.38 -36.54
N GLU A 302 -17.38 -7.08 -37.33
CA GLU A 302 -17.97 -5.74 -37.42
C GLU A 302 -18.98 -5.49 -36.28
N VAL A 303 -18.82 -4.36 -35.59
CA VAL A 303 -19.56 -4.01 -34.38
C VAL A 303 -20.15 -2.61 -34.50
N ASP A 304 -21.46 -2.50 -34.30
CA ASP A 304 -22.14 -1.20 -34.11
C ASP A 304 -21.82 -0.61 -32.74
N ILE A 305 -20.97 0.42 -32.71
CA ILE A 305 -20.44 1.06 -31.50
C ILE A 305 -21.55 1.67 -30.62
N ARG A 306 -22.70 2.04 -31.20
CA ARG A 306 -23.82 2.64 -30.46
C ARG A 306 -24.46 1.66 -29.47
N LYS A 307 -24.22 0.36 -29.66
CA LYS A 307 -24.70 -0.71 -28.79
C LYS A 307 -23.69 -1.11 -27.71
N VAL A 308 -22.46 -0.61 -27.79
CA VAL A 308 -21.34 -0.95 -26.90
C VAL A 308 -21.40 -0.10 -25.64
N ASP A 309 -21.25 -0.74 -24.47
CA ASP A 309 -21.14 -0.03 -23.19
C ASP A 309 -19.69 0.07 -22.71
N VAL A 310 -18.86 -0.92 -23.05
CA VAL A 310 -17.47 -1.05 -22.60
C VAL A 310 -16.57 -1.40 -23.78
N ILE A 311 -15.44 -0.70 -23.86
CA ILE A 311 -14.34 -0.99 -24.78
C ILE A 311 -13.15 -1.46 -23.94
N LEU A 312 -12.63 -2.64 -24.25
CA LEU A 312 -11.41 -3.20 -23.66
C LEU A 312 -10.30 -3.21 -24.71
N THR A 313 -9.07 -2.94 -24.31
CA THR A 313 -7.90 -3.18 -25.16
C THR A 313 -7.39 -4.61 -24.99
N THR A 314 -6.57 -5.09 -25.94
CA THR A 314 -5.95 -6.41 -25.86
C THR A 314 -5.05 -6.58 -24.63
N SER A 315 -4.41 -5.51 -24.17
CA SER A 315 -3.64 -5.48 -22.92
C SER A 315 -4.53 -5.64 -21.69
N MET A 316 -5.82 -5.30 -21.72
CA MET A 316 -6.72 -5.55 -20.59
C MET A 316 -7.19 -7.00 -20.54
N LEU A 317 -7.61 -7.58 -21.68
CA LEU A 317 -8.07 -8.96 -21.79
C LEU A 317 -6.89 -9.90 -22.10
N LYS A 318 -6.11 -10.23 -21.07
CA LYS A 318 -4.78 -10.86 -21.16
C LYS A 318 -4.74 -12.16 -21.98
N LEU A 319 -5.82 -12.93 -22.02
CA LEU A 319 -5.94 -14.18 -22.78
C LEU A 319 -6.97 -14.12 -23.92
N TRP A 320 -7.19 -12.95 -24.52
CA TRP A 320 -8.17 -12.79 -25.61
C TRP A 320 -7.94 -13.79 -26.76
N LYS A 321 -6.68 -14.10 -27.10
CA LYS A 321 -6.29 -15.08 -28.14
C LYS A 321 -6.71 -16.52 -27.83
N SER A 322 -7.13 -16.81 -26.60
CA SER A 322 -7.65 -18.13 -26.21
C SER A 322 -9.13 -18.32 -26.48
N TYR A 323 -9.83 -17.30 -26.99
CA TYR A 323 -11.26 -17.29 -27.30
C TYR A 323 -11.50 -17.06 -28.79
N LYS A 324 -12.61 -17.58 -29.31
CA LYS A 324 -12.97 -17.45 -30.73
C LYS A 324 -13.44 -16.05 -31.12
N ASN A 325 -14.23 -15.44 -30.25
CA ASN A 325 -14.73 -14.07 -30.35
C ASN A 325 -15.23 -13.59 -28.98
N ILE A 326 -15.73 -12.36 -28.91
CA ILE A 326 -16.24 -11.81 -27.65
C ILE A 326 -17.42 -12.61 -27.09
N LYS A 327 -18.26 -13.19 -27.95
CA LYS A 327 -19.42 -13.99 -27.51
C LYS A 327 -18.96 -15.26 -26.80
N ASP A 328 -17.99 -15.98 -27.36
CA ASP A 328 -17.39 -17.16 -26.72
C ASP A 328 -16.81 -16.81 -25.34
N TYR A 329 -16.12 -15.67 -25.21
CA TYR A 329 -15.64 -15.19 -23.91
C TYR A 329 -16.79 -14.90 -22.92
N THR A 330 -17.81 -14.15 -23.34
CA THR A 330 -18.94 -13.78 -22.46
C THR A 330 -19.81 -14.96 -22.08
N ASP A 331 -20.07 -15.88 -23.01
CA ASP A 331 -20.83 -17.11 -22.75
C ASP A 331 -20.11 -17.99 -21.71
N ASN A 332 -18.78 -18.11 -21.81
CA ASN A 332 -17.98 -18.82 -20.81
C ASN A 332 -18.02 -18.09 -19.45
N CYS A 333 -17.88 -16.77 -19.45
CA CYS A 333 -18.01 -15.97 -18.22
C CYS A 333 -19.36 -16.20 -17.54
N GLU A 334 -20.46 -16.16 -18.28
CA GLU A 334 -21.81 -16.42 -17.77
C GLU A 334 -21.94 -17.86 -17.24
N LYS A 335 -21.52 -18.86 -18.03
CA LYS A 335 -21.53 -20.27 -17.66
C LYS A 335 -20.79 -20.53 -16.35
N TYR A 336 -19.63 -19.90 -16.15
CA TYR A 336 -18.79 -20.09 -14.97
C TYR A 336 -19.07 -19.08 -13.84
N GLY A 337 -20.10 -18.24 -13.97
CA GLY A 337 -20.57 -17.33 -12.92
C GLY A 337 -19.67 -16.12 -12.70
N TYR A 338 -18.94 -15.67 -13.71
CA TYR A 338 -18.22 -14.41 -13.68
C TYR A 338 -19.17 -13.22 -13.85
N SER A 339 -18.81 -12.14 -13.20
CA SER A 339 -19.37 -10.80 -13.40
C SER A 339 -18.23 -9.79 -13.41
N PHE A 340 -18.43 -8.68 -14.12
CA PHE A 340 -17.54 -7.54 -13.96
C PHE A 340 -17.55 -7.13 -12.49
N SER A 341 -16.35 -6.91 -11.95
CA SER A 341 -16.16 -6.48 -10.57
C SER A 341 -15.20 -5.31 -10.53
N VAL A 342 -15.42 -4.37 -9.61
CA VAL A 342 -14.58 -3.19 -9.43
C VAL A 342 -13.74 -3.35 -8.16
N THR A 343 -12.45 -3.10 -8.26
CA THR A 343 -11.51 -3.10 -7.12
C THR A 343 -11.31 -1.69 -6.55
N LYS A 344 -11.38 -0.67 -7.42
CA LYS A 344 -11.18 0.74 -7.08
C LYS A 344 -12.01 1.62 -8.03
N ILE A 345 -12.69 2.60 -7.47
CA ILE A 345 -13.29 3.71 -8.21
C ILE A 345 -12.40 4.95 -8.03
N ILE A 346 -12.25 5.76 -9.08
CA ILE A 346 -11.55 7.04 -8.99
C ILE A 346 -12.41 7.99 -8.14
N PRO A 347 -11.84 8.65 -7.12
CA PRO A 347 -12.62 9.55 -6.27
C PRO A 347 -13.13 10.75 -7.07
N GLU A 348 -14.20 11.35 -6.57
CA GLU A 348 -14.81 12.56 -7.12
C GLU A 348 -13.90 13.78 -6.99
N VAL A 349 -13.14 13.87 -5.90
CA VAL A 349 -12.25 14.99 -5.59
C VAL A 349 -10.89 14.46 -5.16
N LEU A 350 -9.83 15.12 -5.63
CA LEU A 350 -8.46 14.85 -5.19
C LEU A 350 -8.14 15.62 -3.91
N GLU A 351 -7.30 15.02 -3.07
CA GLU A 351 -6.64 15.73 -1.98
C GLU A 351 -5.88 16.96 -2.54
N ASN A 352 -5.62 17.97 -1.71
CA ASN A 352 -4.85 19.15 -2.16
C ASN A 352 -3.45 19.21 -1.55
N GLU A 353 -3.17 18.30 -0.63
CA GLU A 353 -1.89 18.13 0.00
C GLU A 353 -1.56 16.65 0.00
N ALA A 354 -0.29 16.34 -0.18
CA ALA A 354 0.22 14.98 -0.15
C ALA A 354 1.55 14.94 0.60
N ASN A 355 1.94 13.74 1.01
CA ASN A 355 3.24 13.52 1.62
C ASN A 355 4.23 13.04 0.55
N THR A 356 5.43 13.61 0.57
CA THR A 356 6.58 13.10 -0.18
C THR A 356 7.09 11.79 0.44
N ASN A 357 8.01 11.15 -0.28
CA ASN A 357 8.82 10.03 0.20
C ASN A 357 10.30 10.41 -0.03
N TYR A 358 11.24 9.91 0.79
CA TYR A 358 12.68 10.10 0.56
C TYR A 358 13.12 9.78 -0.86
N GLN A 359 12.51 8.79 -1.51
CA GLN A 359 12.81 8.41 -2.90
C GLN A 359 12.58 9.57 -3.89
N PHE A 360 11.63 10.46 -3.61
CA PHE A 360 11.32 11.62 -4.45
C PHE A 360 12.31 12.77 -4.25
N LEU A 361 13.02 12.79 -3.11
CA LEU A 361 13.85 13.91 -2.68
C LEU A 361 15.35 13.61 -2.82
N GLN A 362 15.78 12.35 -2.64
CA GLN A 362 17.19 11.97 -2.47
C GLN A 362 18.09 12.29 -3.67
N SER A 363 17.51 12.34 -4.88
CA SER A 363 18.26 12.61 -6.11
C SER A 363 18.25 14.08 -6.52
N LEU A 364 17.50 14.94 -5.82
CA LEU A 364 17.42 16.37 -6.10
C LEU A 364 18.69 17.10 -5.66
N GLU A 365 18.93 18.28 -6.22
CA GLU A 365 19.96 19.21 -5.75
C GLU A 365 19.26 20.36 -5.01
N LEU A 366 19.34 20.38 -3.68
CA LEU A 366 18.67 21.36 -2.82
C LEU A 366 19.67 22.18 -2.00
N SER A 367 19.53 23.51 -2.00
CA SER A 367 20.24 24.41 -1.08
C SER A 367 19.69 24.31 0.36
N ASP A 368 20.35 24.95 1.34
CA ASP A 368 19.86 24.94 2.72
C ASP A 368 18.58 25.78 2.87
N GLU A 369 18.44 26.82 2.06
CA GLU A 369 17.21 27.62 1.91
C GLU A 369 16.08 26.75 1.34
N ASP A 370 16.37 25.99 0.27
CA ASP A 370 15.39 25.07 -0.33
C ASP A 370 14.89 24.03 0.65
N ILE A 371 15.81 23.44 1.43
CA ILE A 371 15.46 22.49 2.47
C ILE A 371 14.61 23.15 3.54
N SER A 372 14.94 24.39 3.94
CA SER A 372 14.17 25.14 4.94
C SER A 372 12.75 25.40 4.46
N ASP A 373 12.57 25.89 3.23
CA ASP A 373 11.26 26.14 2.62
C ASP A 373 10.44 24.84 2.47
N LEU A 374 11.10 23.74 2.11
CA LEU A 374 10.42 22.45 1.91
C LEU A 374 9.94 21.82 3.22
N VAL A 375 10.69 21.96 4.32
CA VAL A 375 10.30 21.38 5.62
C VAL A 375 9.30 22.24 6.39
N GLU A 376 9.29 23.56 6.16
CA GLU A 376 8.56 24.53 6.97
C GLU A 376 7.05 24.22 7.12
N PRO A 377 6.30 23.84 6.06
CA PRO A 377 4.88 23.52 6.21
C PRO A 377 4.63 22.35 7.17
N THR A 378 5.51 21.35 7.15
CA THR A 378 5.42 20.18 8.04
C THR A 378 5.80 20.55 9.47
N VAL A 379 6.84 21.38 9.63
CA VAL A 379 7.30 21.84 10.94
C VAL A 379 6.24 22.70 11.63
N THR A 380 5.65 23.64 10.88
CA THR A 380 4.58 24.52 11.37
C THR A 380 3.37 23.72 11.82
N GLU A 381 2.85 22.81 10.98
CA GLU A 381 1.70 21.96 11.32
C GLU A 381 1.90 21.22 12.66
N ILE A 382 3.06 20.60 12.85
CA ILE A 382 3.37 19.85 14.09
C ILE A 382 3.43 20.80 15.29
N LYS A 383 4.08 21.95 15.17
CA LYS A 383 4.20 22.95 16.25
C LYS A 383 2.84 23.51 16.67
N GLU A 384 1.94 23.73 15.73
CA GLU A 384 0.60 24.24 16.00
C GLU A 384 -0.27 23.27 16.79
N VAL A 385 -0.16 21.95 16.54
CA VAL A 385 -0.94 20.92 17.24
C VAL A 385 -0.40 20.64 18.65
N LEU A 386 0.92 20.76 18.85
CA LEU A 386 1.56 20.56 20.16
C LEU A 386 1.02 21.49 21.26
N GLY A 387 0.42 22.62 20.89
CA GLY A 387 -0.21 23.57 21.83
C GLY A 387 -1.41 23.01 22.61
N GLY A 388 -1.91 21.81 22.27
CA GLY A 388 -3.00 21.16 23.00
C GLY A 388 -4.40 21.75 22.74
N ASP A 389 -4.55 22.54 21.68
CA ASP A 389 -5.85 23.02 21.21
C ASP A 389 -6.64 21.84 20.62
N TYR A 390 -7.81 21.54 21.21
CA TYR A 390 -8.66 20.44 20.76
C TYR A 390 -9.14 20.64 19.30
N ARG A 391 -9.32 21.88 18.85
CA ARG A 391 -9.76 22.21 17.49
C ARG A 391 -8.68 21.83 16.47
N LYS A 392 -7.43 22.21 16.75
CA LYS A 392 -6.25 21.83 15.95
C LYS A 392 -5.98 20.33 16.01
N SER A 393 -6.24 19.70 17.16
CA SER A 393 -6.14 18.24 17.30
C SER A 393 -7.17 17.52 16.43
N ILE A 394 -8.41 18.02 16.35
CA ILE A 394 -9.45 17.46 15.45
C ILE A 394 -9.01 17.57 14.00
N LEU A 395 -8.44 18.71 13.57
CA LEU A 395 -7.91 18.90 12.21
C LEU A 395 -6.73 17.97 11.92
N PHE A 396 -5.81 17.78 12.88
CA PHE A 396 -4.69 16.84 12.72
C PHE A 396 -5.16 15.39 12.57
N LEU A 397 -6.17 14.98 13.35
CA LEU A 397 -6.68 13.60 13.34
C LEU A 397 -7.55 13.29 12.11
N ASN A 398 -8.32 14.26 11.61
CA ASN A 398 -9.23 14.09 10.46
C ASN A 398 -8.64 14.56 9.12
N GLY A 399 -7.61 15.39 9.13
CA GLY A 399 -7.16 16.16 7.97
C GLY A 399 -7.95 17.47 7.77
N PHE A 400 -7.40 18.38 6.95
CA PHE A 400 -7.92 19.74 6.76
C PHE A 400 -9.19 19.86 5.91
N LYS A 401 -9.62 18.79 5.25
CA LYS A 401 -10.70 18.82 4.26
C LYS A 401 -11.58 17.57 4.33
N MET A 402 -12.23 17.38 5.45
CA MET A 402 -13.46 16.58 5.46
C MET A 402 -14.63 17.46 5.01
N LYS A 403 -15.53 16.93 4.18
CA LYS A 403 -16.80 17.59 3.88
C LYS A 403 -17.74 17.53 5.10
N GLU A 404 -18.74 18.40 5.20
CA GLU A 404 -19.68 18.46 6.36
C GLU A 404 -20.30 17.09 6.69
N ASP A 405 -20.65 16.32 5.66
CA ASP A 405 -21.18 14.95 5.72
C ASP A 405 -20.16 13.91 6.21
N GLU A 406 -18.86 14.07 5.91
CA GLU A 406 -17.81 13.16 6.38
C GLU A 406 -17.58 13.28 7.90
N PHE A 407 -17.90 14.42 8.50
CA PHE A 407 -17.80 14.57 9.96
C PHE A 407 -18.82 13.72 10.72
N GLN A 408 -19.94 13.35 10.09
CA GLN A 408 -20.98 12.48 10.67
C GLN A 408 -20.61 10.99 10.65
N TYR A 409 -19.98 10.52 9.56
CA TYR A 409 -19.75 9.10 9.29
C TYR A 409 -18.39 8.56 9.76
N ASN A 410 -17.56 9.38 10.40
CA ASN A 410 -16.31 8.90 10.98
C ASN A 410 -16.55 7.74 11.96
N ASN A 411 -15.61 6.79 11.94
CA ASN A 411 -15.58 5.68 12.89
C ASN A 411 -15.75 6.20 14.33
N ASN A 412 -16.41 5.42 15.17
CA ASN A 412 -16.57 5.72 16.59
C ASN A 412 -15.20 5.64 17.31
N ASP A 413 -14.41 6.70 17.21
CA ASP A 413 -13.04 6.80 17.71
C ASP A 413 -12.82 8.05 18.60
N ILE A 414 -11.58 8.22 19.08
CA ILE A 414 -11.16 9.35 19.91
C ILE A 414 -11.48 10.70 19.25
N THR A 415 -11.42 10.77 17.93
CA THR A 415 -11.70 12.01 17.19
C THR A 415 -13.18 12.35 17.26
N LYS A 416 -14.08 11.37 17.11
CA LYS A 416 -15.51 11.59 17.30
C LYS A 416 -15.83 12.00 18.74
N ALA A 417 -15.15 11.42 19.73
CA ALA A 417 -15.30 11.85 21.12
C ALA A 417 -14.88 13.31 21.36
N LEU A 418 -13.78 13.77 20.74
CA LEU A 418 -13.35 15.18 20.76
C LEU A 418 -14.34 16.13 20.08
N LYS A 419 -15.03 15.67 19.02
CA LYS A 419 -16.11 16.42 18.38
C LYS A 419 -17.34 16.54 19.28
N VAL A 420 -17.64 15.52 20.08
CA VAL A 420 -18.82 15.53 20.99
C VAL A 420 -18.55 16.36 22.24
N ASP A 421 -17.38 16.19 22.88
CA ASP A 421 -17.06 16.84 24.15
C ASP A 421 -15.59 17.26 24.23
N LYS A 422 -15.34 18.58 24.22
CA LYS A 422 -13.99 19.15 24.29
C LYS A 422 -13.19 18.72 25.52
N ARG A 423 -13.84 18.34 26.63
CA ARG A 423 -13.16 17.92 27.88
C ARG A 423 -12.36 16.64 27.70
N VAL A 424 -12.69 15.83 26.68
CA VAL A 424 -11.98 14.60 26.31
C VAL A 424 -10.51 14.87 26.00
N ILE A 425 -10.13 16.07 25.54
CA ILE A 425 -8.72 16.44 25.31
C ILE A 425 -7.88 16.46 26.60
N ASN A 426 -8.52 16.53 27.78
CA ASN A 426 -7.82 16.53 29.05
C ASN A 426 -7.47 15.12 29.52
N ASP A 427 -8.04 14.06 28.93
CA ASP A 427 -7.65 12.69 29.27
C ASP A 427 -6.16 12.48 28.98
N PRO A 428 -5.33 12.16 30.00
CA PRO A 428 -3.91 11.90 29.81
C PRO A 428 -3.61 10.83 28.75
N PHE A 429 -4.51 9.85 28.56
CA PHE A 429 -4.34 8.85 27.52
C PHE A 429 -4.50 9.43 26.12
N ILE A 430 -5.51 10.26 25.89
CA ILE A 430 -5.77 10.89 24.60
C ILE A 430 -4.66 11.88 24.26
N ARG A 431 -4.22 12.69 25.22
CA ARG A 431 -3.05 13.57 25.04
C ARG A 431 -1.79 12.78 24.68
N LYS A 432 -1.50 11.71 25.43
CA LYS A 432 -0.35 10.81 25.13
C LYS A 432 -0.50 10.13 23.78
N HIS A 433 -1.73 9.80 23.35
CA HIS A 433 -2.00 9.21 22.03
C HIS A 433 -1.69 10.21 20.91
N ILE A 434 -2.26 11.42 20.96
CA ILE A 434 -2.00 12.50 20.00
C ILE A 434 -0.50 12.82 19.97
N HIS A 435 0.14 12.95 21.13
CA HIS A 435 1.58 13.20 21.21
C HIS A 435 2.42 12.08 20.60
N LYS A 436 2.05 10.80 20.81
CA LYS A 436 2.71 9.67 20.14
C LYS A 436 2.54 9.73 18.62
N MET A 437 1.38 10.16 18.12
CA MET A 437 1.17 10.39 16.69
C MET A 437 2.04 11.53 16.17
N LEU A 438 2.18 12.63 16.91
CA LEU A 438 3.07 13.74 16.58
C LEU A 438 4.55 13.31 16.59
N MET A 439 5.00 12.57 17.61
CA MET A 439 6.35 12.00 17.66
C MET A 439 6.60 11.04 16.50
N LYS A 440 5.59 10.25 16.11
CA LYS A 440 5.66 9.42 14.90
C LYS A 440 5.79 10.29 13.65
N ARG A 441 5.00 11.35 13.52
CA ARG A 441 5.04 12.31 12.41
C ARG A 441 6.40 13.00 12.30
N ILE A 442 7.01 13.40 13.42
CA ILE A 442 8.38 13.95 13.47
C ILE A 442 9.38 12.92 12.95
N ARG A 443 9.30 11.65 13.39
CA ARG A 443 10.19 10.58 12.88
C ARG A 443 10.00 10.34 11.39
N GLU A 444 8.77 10.33 10.89
CA GLU A 444 8.48 10.20 9.46
C GLU A 444 9.05 11.40 8.67
N ALA A 445 8.91 12.63 9.18
CA ALA A 445 9.50 13.82 8.56
C ALA A 445 11.03 13.75 8.47
N LYS A 446 11.72 13.20 9.49
CA LYS A 446 13.17 12.92 9.44
C LYS A 446 13.56 11.95 8.32
N THR A 447 12.61 11.12 7.87
CA THR A 447 12.77 10.21 6.72
C THR A 447 12.24 10.78 5.41
N GLY A 448 11.99 12.10 5.32
CA GLY A 448 11.54 12.78 4.11
C GLY A 448 10.06 12.63 3.78
N VAL A 449 9.24 12.25 4.76
CA VAL A 449 7.78 12.31 4.64
C VAL A 449 7.34 13.75 4.94
N LEU A 450 7.52 14.62 3.96
CA LEU A 450 7.24 16.05 4.06
C LEU A 450 5.93 16.37 3.35
N LYS A 451 5.19 17.31 3.91
CA LYS A 451 3.92 17.77 3.36
C LYS A 451 4.14 18.79 2.25
N VAL A 452 3.52 18.57 1.10
CA VAL A 452 3.55 19.48 -0.05
C VAL A 452 2.14 19.68 -0.63
N GLY A 453 1.89 20.85 -1.21
CA GLY A 453 0.70 21.07 -2.04
C GLY A 453 0.73 20.14 -3.25
N GLY A 454 -0.30 19.34 -3.46
CA GLY A 454 -0.27 18.28 -4.46
C GLY A 454 -1.22 17.13 -4.14
N ASN A 455 -1.23 16.12 -5.01
CA ASN A 455 -2.13 14.97 -4.88
C ASN A 455 -1.59 13.72 -5.57
N PHE A 456 -2.15 12.58 -5.20
CA PHE A 456 -2.01 11.34 -5.95
C PHE A 456 -3.19 11.16 -6.90
N SER A 457 -2.93 11.23 -8.20
CA SER A 457 -3.94 11.00 -9.25
C SER A 457 -3.62 9.74 -10.04
N VAL A 458 -4.66 9.01 -10.46
CA VAL A 458 -4.49 7.84 -11.35
C VAL A 458 -4.05 8.31 -12.74
N LEU A 459 -3.14 7.57 -13.37
CA LEU A 459 -2.70 7.81 -14.74
C LEU A 459 -3.69 7.24 -15.75
N SER A 460 -3.89 7.97 -16.85
CA SER A 460 -4.60 7.53 -18.04
C SER A 460 -3.78 7.89 -19.27
N GLY A 461 -3.84 7.08 -20.33
CA GLY A 461 -3.41 7.55 -21.65
C GLY A 461 -4.51 8.39 -22.28
N ASP A 462 -4.27 8.97 -23.45
CA ASP A 462 -5.23 9.83 -24.14
C ASP A 462 -6.46 9.02 -24.69
N PRO A 463 -7.66 9.15 -24.10
CA PRO A 463 -8.85 8.43 -24.57
C PRO A 463 -9.30 8.85 -25.98
N PHE A 464 -9.02 10.09 -26.37
CA PHE A 464 -9.31 10.60 -27.71
C PHE A 464 -8.40 9.94 -28.74
N LEU A 465 -7.13 9.69 -28.40
CA LEU A 465 -6.20 8.90 -29.21
C LEU A 465 -6.70 7.46 -29.39
N LEU A 466 -7.14 6.80 -28.31
CA LEU A 466 -7.74 5.47 -28.39
C LEU A 466 -8.97 5.44 -29.31
N CYS A 467 -9.91 6.37 -29.16
CA CYS A 467 -11.05 6.47 -30.07
C CYS A 467 -10.62 6.72 -31.53
N SER A 468 -9.63 7.60 -31.76
CA SER A 468 -9.15 7.90 -33.11
C SER A 468 -8.58 6.64 -33.82
N SER A 469 -7.90 5.77 -33.06
CA SER A 469 -7.43 4.47 -33.55
C SER A 469 -8.60 3.51 -33.85
N ILE A 470 -9.55 3.39 -32.93
CA ILE A 470 -10.73 2.51 -33.07
C ILE A 470 -11.53 2.84 -34.35
N PHE A 471 -11.71 4.14 -34.64
CA PHE A 471 -12.42 4.61 -35.84
C PHE A 471 -11.52 4.71 -37.08
N LYS A 472 -10.25 4.30 -37.00
CA LYS A 472 -9.27 4.34 -38.09
C LYS A 472 -9.19 5.71 -38.76
N LEU A 473 -9.22 6.77 -37.97
CA LEU A 473 -9.14 8.14 -38.48
C LEU A 473 -7.76 8.36 -39.14
N LYS A 474 -7.71 9.20 -40.19
CA LYS A 474 -6.46 9.51 -40.90
C LYS A 474 -5.41 10.15 -39.99
N ASN A 475 -5.85 10.99 -39.05
CA ASN A 475 -4.99 11.66 -38.07
C ASN A 475 -5.21 11.02 -36.70
N GLN A 476 -4.33 10.10 -36.31
CA GLN A 476 -4.37 9.43 -35.01
C GLN A 476 -3.51 10.17 -33.99
N THR A 477 -3.62 11.50 -33.87
CA THR A 477 -2.67 12.30 -33.08
C THR A 477 -3.09 12.59 -31.64
N GLY A 478 -4.26 12.12 -31.19
CA GLY A 478 -4.81 12.48 -29.88
C GLY A 478 -5.11 13.98 -29.75
N LEU A 479 -5.43 14.44 -28.53
CA LEU A 479 -5.49 15.87 -28.22
C LEU A 479 -4.18 16.38 -27.59
N LEU A 480 -3.32 15.49 -27.10
CA LEU A 480 -2.07 15.84 -26.43
C LEU A 480 -0.86 15.48 -27.29
N GLY A 481 -0.01 16.47 -27.60
CA GLY A 481 1.28 16.26 -28.24
C GLY A 481 2.39 15.82 -27.26
N SER A 482 3.59 15.62 -27.80
CA SER A 482 4.79 15.34 -27.00
C SER A 482 5.01 16.44 -25.95
N ASN A 483 5.29 16.05 -24.70
CA ASN A 483 5.47 16.95 -23.56
C ASN A 483 4.22 17.80 -23.20
N GLU A 484 3.03 17.41 -23.67
CA GLU A 484 1.75 17.99 -23.24
C GLU A 484 0.97 16.98 -22.39
N PHE A 485 0.35 17.47 -21.32
CA PHE A 485 -0.39 16.65 -20.35
C PHE A 485 -1.69 17.34 -19.96
N TYR A 486 -2.70 16.59 -19.51
CA TYR A 486 -3.95 17.15 -19.01
C TYR A 486 -4.24 16.71 -17.59
N SER A 487 -4.62 17.67 -16.73
CA SER A 487 -5.16 17.40 -15.41
C SER A 487 -6.20 18.45 -15.09
N ASN A 488 -7.47 18.05 -15.03
CA ASN A 488 -8.58 18.98 -14.74
C ASN A 488 -8.35 19.70 -13.39
N TYR A 489 -7.90 18.96 -12.38
CA TYR A 489 -7.59 19.49 -11.06
C TYR A 489 -6.62 20.69 -11.10
N TRP A 490 -5.53 20.59 -11.86
CA TRP A 490 -4.53 21.65 -11.96
C TRP A 490 -4.96 22.77 -12.93
N ASN A 491 -5.63 22.40 -14.02
CA ASN A 491 -6.14 23.34 -15.01
C ASN A 491 -7.18 24.31 -14.40
N GLU A 492 -8.09 23.82 -13.56
CA GLU A 492 -9.06 24.66 -12.82
C GLU A 492 -8.38 25.64 -11.85
N ARG A 493 -7.13 25.37 -11.45
CA ARG A 493 -6.33 26.23 -10.55
C ARG A 493 -5.37 27.15 -11.31
N GLY A 494 -5.39 27.13 -12.65
CA GLY A 494 -4.48 27.93 -13.47
C GLY A 494 -3.01 27.52 -13.33
N VAL A 495 -2.73 26.27 -12.95
CA VAL A 495 -1.36 25.76 -12.84
C VAL A 495 -0.94 25.14 -14.16
N GLU A 496 0.12 25.68 -14.76
CA GLU A 496 0.63 25.23 -16.07
C GLU A 496 1.73 24.17 -15.98
N LYS A 497 2.35 23.99 -14.81
CA LYS A 497 3.48 23.09 -14.64
C LYS A 497 3.49 22.45 -13.26
N VAL A 498 3.72 21.14 -13.23
CA VAL A 498 3.83 20.36 -11.98
C VAL A 498 5.01 19.39 -12.04
N ALA A 499 5.61 19.12 -10.88
CA ALA A 499 6.53 18.00 -10.71
C ALA A 499 5.73 16.69 -10.56
N CYS A 500 6.19 15.62 -11.20
CA CYS A 500 5.53 14.32 -11.23
C CYS A 500 6.47 13.20 -10.79
N PHE A 501 6.00 12.37 -9.87
CA PHE A 501 6.72 11.24 -9.30
C PHE A 501 5.84 9.98 -9.27
N ARG A 502 6.41 8.82 -9.63
CA ARG A 502 5.78 7.51 -9.41
C ARG A 502 6.65 6.67 -8.47
N ALA A 503 6.03 6.06 -7.46
CA ALA A 503 6.72 5.13 -6.57
C ALA A 503 6.55 3.67 -7.05
N PRO A 504 7.55 2.79 -6.84
CA PRO A 504 8.90 3.10 -6.37
C PRO A 504 9.76 3.73 -7.48
N MET A 505 10.67 4.62 -7.09
CA MET A 505 11.68 5.19 -8.00
C MET A 505 13.05 5.18 -7.34
N THR A 506 14.10 5.15 -8.15
CA THR A 506 15.48 4.95 -7.67
C THR A 506 16.50 5.88 -8.30
N CYS A 507 16.16 6.62 -9.36
CA CYS A 507 17.07 7.56 -10.00
C CYS A 507 16.39 8.89 -10.33
N HIS A 508 17.18 9.93 -10.62
CA HIS A 508 16.64 11.23 -10.99
C HIS A 508 15.88 11.19 -12.33
N ASN A 509 16.26 10.28 -13.25
CA ASN A 509 15.60 10.09 -14.54
C ASN A 509 14.14 9.67 -14.40
N ASN A 510 13.71 9.25 -13.20
CA ASN A 510 12.32 8.92 -12.93
C ASN A 510 11.40 10.12 -12.66
N ILE A 511 11.96 11.32 -12.58
CA ILE A 511 11.21 12.53 -12.27
C ILE A 511 10.91 13.29 -13.56
N LYS A 512 9.66 13.72 -13.73
CA LYS A 512 9.24 14.53 -14.88
C LYS A 512 8.54 15.81 -14.46
N LEU A 513 8.76 16.86 -15.24
CA LEU A 513 7.94 18.06 -15.20
C LEU A 513 6.84 17.91 -16.24
N LEU A 514 5.58 17.96 -15.81
CA LEU A 514 4.44 17.90 -16.71
C LEU A 514 4.02 19.32 -17.08
N ASN A 515 4.04 19.63 -18.37
CA ASN A 515 3.50 20.88 -18.89
C ASN A 515 2.02 20.68 -19.21
N LEU A 516 1.17 21.29 -18.40
CA LEU A 516 -0.27 21.11 -18.45
C LEU A 516 -0.86 21.95 -19.57
N LYS A 517 -1.75 21.34 -20.33
CA LYS A 517 -2.52 21.97 -21.40
C LYS A 517 -4.00 21.94 -21.07
N ASN A 518 -4.66 23.02 -21.44
CA ASN A 518 -6.10 23.17 -21.34
C ASN A 518 -6.62 23.86 -22.60
N SER A 519 -7.59 23.24 -23.25
CA SER A 519 -8.32 23.80 -24.39
C SER A 519 -9.78 23.40 -24.28
N ASP A 520 -10.69 24.14 -24.93
CA ASP A 520 -12.12 23.84 -24.89
C ASP A 520 -12.43 22.39 -25.34
N ASN A 521 -11.69 21.89 -26.33
CA ASN A 521 -11.81 20.51 -26.79
C ASN A 521 -11.39 19.51 -25.70
N MET A 522 -10.26 19.74 -25.02
CA MET A 522 -9.80 18.88 -23.93
C MET A 522 -10.78 18.90 -22.76
N SER A 523 -11.22 20.10 -22.33
CA SER A 523 -12.19 20.25 -21.25
C SER A 523 -13.49 19.53 -21.57
N TYR A 524 -13.95 19.61 -22.82
CA TYR A 524 -15.18 18.97 -23.27
C TYR A 524 -15.08 17.43 -23.33
N TRP A 525 -14.02 16.89 -23.94
CA TRP A 525 -13.86 15.44 -24.11
C TRP A 525 -13.43 14.74 -22.81
N TYR A 526 -12.68 15.42 -21.94
CA TYR A 526 -12.19 14.85 -20.67
C TYR A 526 -13.01 15.27 -19.44
N LYS A 527 -14.18 15.90 -19.63
CA LYS A 527 -15.06 16.40 -18.55
C LYS A 527 -15.44 15.38 -17.47
N HIS A 528 -15.43 14.09 -17.80
CA HIS A 528 -15.75 13.02 -16.86
C HIS A 528 -14.53 12.55 -16.04
N MET A 529 -13.31 12.93 -16.43
CA MET A 529 -12.05 12.48 -15.85
C MET A 529 -11.42 13.56 -14.95
N LYS A 530 -12.20 14.10 -14.01
CA LYS A 530 -11.80 15.25 -13.17
C LYS A 530 -10.55 14.99 -12.30
N CYS A 531 -10.38 13.75 -11.84
CA CYS A 531 -9.36 13.35 -10.85
C CYS A 531 -8.27 12.45 -11.45
N VAL A 532 -7.94 12.67 -12.72
CA VAL A 532 -7.02 11.85 -13.51
C VAL A 532 -5.93 12.74 -14.11
N THR A 533 -4.71 12.20 -14.18
CA THR A 533 -3.63 12.79 -14.99
C THR A 533 -3.53 12.02 -16.30
N ILE A 534 -3.78 12.71 -17.42
CA ILE A 534 -3.80 12.14 -18.76
C ILE A 534 -2.45 12.40 -19.43
N LEU A 535 -1.78 11.33 -19.86
CA LEU A 535 -0.51 11.35 -20.57
C LEU A 535 -0.72 11.26 -22.08
N ASN A 536 0.19 11.87 -22.83
CA ASN A 536 0.24 11.76 -24.29
C ASN A 536 0.83 10.41 -24.75
N GLY A 537 0.63 10.10 -26.03
CA GLY A 537 1.19 8.92 -26.70
C GLY A 537 2.51 9.17 -27.44
N TRP A 538 3.24 10.27 -27.20
CA TRP A 538 4.28 10.76 -28.11
C TRP A 538 5.60 11.11 -27.43
N ASP A 539 5.85 10.60 -26.21
CA ASP A 539 7.09 10.82 -25.49
C ASP A 539 7.45 9.68 -24.51
N THR A 540 8.61 9.79 -23.86
CA THR A 540 9.17 8.77 -22.96
C THR A 540 8.71 8.90 -21.50
N THR A 541 7.60 9.59 -21.22
CA THR A 541 7.13 9.81 -19.84
C THR A 541 6.83 8.51 -19.10
N THR A 542 6.17 7.54 -19.73
CA THR A 542 5.88 6.23 -19.14
C THR A 542 7.16 5.45 -18.79
N HIS A 543 8.15 5.50 -19.66
CA HIS A 543 9.48 4.89 -19.46
C HIS A 543 10.20 5.55 -18.29
N ALA A 544 10.21 6.89 -18.25
CA ALA A 544 10.79 7.65 -17.16
C ALA A 544 10.12 7.33 -15.83
N LEU A 545 8.79 7.23 -15.79
CA LEU A 545 8.03 6.80 -14.62
C LEU A 545 8.21 5.29 -14.35
N ASN A 546 9.38 4.71 -14.60
CA ASN A 546 9.77 3.34 -14.26
C ASN A 546 8.88 2.29 -14.95
N GLY A 547 8.48 2.55 -16.21
CA GLY A 547 7.59 1.67 -16.99
C GLY A 547 6.13 1.72 -16.52
N ALA A 548 5.61 2.91 -16.25
CA ALA A 548 4.21 3.09 -15.85
C ALA A 548 3.24 2.60 -16.92
N ASP A 549 2.16 1.96 -16.50
CA ASP A 549 1.02 1.60 -17.34
C ASP A 549 -0.26 2.33 -16.87
N PHE A 550 -1.41 2.00 -17.46
CA PHE A 550 -2.68 2.63 -17.16
C PHE A 550 -3.66 1.66 -16.48
N ASP A 551 -3.16 0.62 -15.80
CA ASP A 551 -3.98 -0.44 -15.20
C ASP A 551 -4.40 -0.18 -13.73
N GLY A 552 -3.99 0.99 -13.22
CA GLY A 552 -4.30 1.50 -11.88
C GLY A 552 -3.18 2.34 -11.25
N ASP A 553 -2.07 2.51 -11.96
CA ASP A 553 -0.93 3.34 -11.54
C ASP A 553 -1.34 4.77 -11.19
N ALA A 554 -0.65 5.35 -10.21
CA ALA A 554 -0.89 6.69 -9.74
C ALA A 554 0.42 7.44 -9.53
N VAL A 555 0.36 8.76 -9.76
CA VAL A 555 1.50 9.66 -9.62
C VAL A 555 1.21 10.72 -8.58
N LEU A 556 2.24 11.08 -7.81
CA LEU A 556 2.26 12.32 -7.05
C LEU A 556 2.52 13.46 -8.03
N THR A 557 1.58 14.42 -8.10
CA THR A 557 1.80 15.69 -8.79
C THR A 557 1.79 16.84 -7.79
N THR A 558 2.69 17.81 -7.95
CA THR A 558 2.84 18.95 -7.03
C THR A 558 3.29 20.20 -7.77
N ASP A 559 2.72 21.35 -7.39
CA ASP A 559 3.11 22.68 -7.86
C ASP A 559 4.18 23.32 -6.96
N ASN A 560 4.77 22.55 -6.03
CA ASN A 560 5.76 23.05 -5.09
C ASN A 560 6.98 23.65 -5.83
N LYS A 561 7.20 24.95 -5.60
CA LYS A 561 8.23 25.74 -6.30
C LYS A 561 9.65 25.20 -6.08
N VAL A 562 9.96 24.69 -4.89
CA VAL A 562 11.27 24.11 -4.57
C VAL A 562 11.49 22.83 -5.37
N LEU A 563 10.49 21.96 -5.43
CA LEU A 563 10.59 20.72 -6.20
C LEU A 563 10.71 21.01 -7.70
N ILE A 564 9.84 21.86 -8.26
CA ILE A 564 9.86 22.20 -9.70
C ILE A 564 11.21 22.77 -10.13
N LYS A 565 11.79 23.69 -9.36
CA LYS A 565 13.08 24.31 -9.73
C LYS A 565 14.27 23.35 -9.61
N SER A 566 14.16 22.33 -8.75
CA SER A 566 15.26 21.39 -8.46
C SER A 566 15.34 20.21 -9.44
N ILE A 567 14.31 20.03 -10.30
CA ILE A 567 14.23 18.92 -11.24
C ILE A 567 15.01 19.22 -12.52
N GLN A 568 15.89 18.30 -12.89
CA GLN A 568 16.65 18.33 -14.13
C GLN A 568 15.94 17.46 -15.17
N GLY A 569 15.77 17.98 -16.39
CA GLY A 569 15.18 17.25 -17.50
C GLY A 569 16.15 16.20 -18.04
N LEU A 570 16.16 15.01 -17.44
CA LEU A 570 17.00 13.89 -17.88
C LEU A 570 16.25 12.96 -18.84
N ASP A 571 17.03 12.32 -19.72
CA ASP A 571 16.55 11.30 -20.65
C ASP A 571 16.04 10.07 -19.88
N ALA A 572 14.99 9.43 -20.41
CA ALA A 572 14.42 8.23 -19.80
C ALA A 572 15.41 7.05 -19.89
N ILE A 573 15.40 6.20 -18.87
CA ILE A 573 16.14 4.94 -18.87
C ILE A 573 15.24 3.86 -19.49
N VAL A 574 15.73 3.18 -20.51
CA VAL A 574 15.08 2.04 -21.16
C VAL A 574 15.85 0.78 -20.79
N CYS A 575 15.23 -0.07 -19.96
CA CYS A 575 15.82 -1.32 -19.49
C CYS A 575 15.39 -2.48 -20.39
N LEU A 576 16.36 -3.23 -20.93
CA LEU A 576 16.06 -4.43 -21.71
C LEU A 576 15.68 -5.58 -20.78
N GLN A 577 14.47 -6.12 -20.94
CA GLN A 577 13.98 -7.23 -20.12
C GLN A 577 13.94 -8.54 -20.91
N LYS A 578 14.49 -9.61 -20.34
CA LYS A 578 14.38 -10.96 -20.90
C LYS A 578 13.21 -11.71 -20.25
N SER A 579 12.19 -12.02 -21.06
CA SER A 579 11.09 -12.89 -20.66
C SER A 579 11.46 -14.37 -20.82
N ALA A 580 10.97 -15.21 -19.91
CA ALA A 580 11.00 -16.65 -20.08
C ALA A 580 10.15 -17.10 -21.28
N ASP A 581 10.45 -18.28 -21.81
CA ASP A 581 9.78 -18.83 -22.99
C ASP A 581 8.29 -19.11 -22.76
N ALA A 582 7.49 -18.92 -23.81
CA ALA A 582 6.10 -19.35 -23.83
C ALA A 582 6.04 -20.85 -24.17
N ILE A 583 5.32 -21.61 -23.36
CA ILE A 583 5.10 -23.05 -23.54
C ILE A 583 3.64 -23.39 -23.28
N ILE A 584 3.19 -24.60 -23.62
CA ILE A 584 1.90 -25.12 -23.14
C ILE A 584 2.10 -25.54 -21.66
N PRO A 585 1.58 -24.79 -20.66
CA PRO A 585 2.01 -24.98 -19.28
C PRO A 585 1.41 -26.25 -18.66
N THR A 586 2.27 -27.05 -18.03
CA THR A 586 1.86 -28.18 -17.17
C THR A 586 1.80 -27.74 -15.69
N GLU A 587 1.23 -28.57 -14.82
CA GLU A 587 1.20 -28.28 -13.38
C GLU A 587 2.61 -28.18 -12.77
N GLU A 588 3.57 -28.97 -13.26
CA GLU A 588 4.98 -28.90 -12.82
C GLU A 588 5.62 -27.55 -13.17
N ASP A 589 5.27 -26.99 -14.34
CA ASP A 589 5.74 -25.67 -14.75
C ASP A 589 5.21 -24.56 -13.85
N LEU A 590 3.94 -24.64 -13.45
CA LEU A 590 3.31 -23.68 -12.55
C LEU A 590 3.93 -23.75 -11.14
N ILE A 591 4.17 -24.96 -10.62
CA ILE A 591 4.87 -25.19 -9.34
C ILE A 591 6.28 -24.58 -9.39
N ARG A 592 7.03 -24.83 -10.46
CA ARG A 592 8.37 -24.27 -10.67
C ARG A 592 8.33 -22.75 -10.76
N ALA A 593 7.35 -22.18 -11.45
CA ALA A 593 7.17 -20.74 -11.56
C ALA A 593 6.89 -20.08 -10.20
N ASN A 594 6.04 -20.68 -9.36
CA ASN A 594 5.81 -20.19 -7.99
C ASN A 594 7.11 -20.24 -7.17
N LYS A 595 7.83 -21.37 -7.23
CA LYS A 595 9.09 -21.58 -6.49
C LYS A 595 10.18 -20.59 -6.88
N ASN A 596 10.34 -20.29 -8.16
CA ASN A 596 11.29 -19.30 -8.67
C ASN A 596 10.94 -17.87 -8.22
N SER A 597 9.66 -17.62 -7.93
CA SER A 597 9.14 -16.32 -7.51
C SER A 597 9.16 -16.11 -5.99
N PHE A 598 9.60 -17.09 -5.20
CA PHE A 598 9.67 -16.96 -3.74
C PHE A 598 10.75 -15.95 -3.30
N GLY A 599 10.38 -15.09 -2.35
CA GLY A 599 11.24 -14.04 -1.78
C GLY A 599 11.00 -12.65 -2.36
N ASP A 600 11.25 -11.62 -1.54
CA ASP A 600 11.19 -10.20 -1.94
C ASP A 600 12.58 -9.56 -1.86
N GLU A 601 13.15 -9.26 -3.03
CA GLU A 601 14.44 -8.56 -3.14
C GLU A 601 14.28 -7.05 -3.43
N ILE A 602 13.06 -6.57 -3.72
CA ILE A 602 12.79 -5.19 -4.20
C ILE A 602 13.25 -4.17 -3.16
N GLY A 603 12.87 -4.39 -1.90
CA GLY A 603 13.29 -3.52 -0.80
C GLY A 603 14.81 -3.53 -0.59
N SER A 604 15.47 -4.66 -0.82
CA SER A 604 16.92 -4.79 -0.67
C SER A 604 17.68 -4.03 -1.77
N VAL A 605 17.22 -4.13 -3.03
CA VAL A 605 17.78 -3.41 -4.18
C VAL A 605 17.60 -1.91 -3.99
N THR A 606 16.39 -1.47 -3.62
CA THR A 606 16.07 -0.06 -3.41
C THR A 606 16.91 0.57 -2.29
N ASN A 607 17.12 -0.15 -1.19
CA ASN A 607 17.97 0.31 -0.09
C ASN A 607 19.44 0.43 -0.51
N ARG A 608 19.96 -0.50 -1.33
CA ARG A 608 21.34 -0.42 -1.83
C ARG A 608 21.54 0.79 -2.74
N ILE A 609 20.56 1.10 -3.59
CA ILE A 609 20.61 2.30 -4.44
C ILE A 609 20.55 3.57 -3.56
N THR A 610 19.75 3.56 -2.50
CA THR A 610 19.72 4.66 -1.53
C THR A 610 21.10 4.88 -0.87
N ASN A 611 21.82 3.79 -0.55
CA ASN A 611 23.19 3.89 -0.05
C ASN A 611 24.15 4.47 -1.09
N MET A 612 23.92 4.27 -2.40
CA MET A 612 24.76 4.84 -3.45
C MET A 612 24.65 6.38 -3.48
N PHE A 613 23.46 6.95 -3.26
CA PHE A 613 23.29 8.40 -3.13
C PHE A 613 24.12 9.00 -1.99
N GLU A 614 24.30 8.26 -0.89
CA GLU A 614 25.17 8.68 0.23
C GLU A 614 26.64 8.69 -0.14
N VAL A 615 27.10 7.68 -0.87
CA VAL A 615 28.49 7.61 -1.31
C VAL A 615 28.75 8.73 -2.32
N ARG A 616 27.83 8.94 -3.27
CA ARG A 616 27.87 10.00 -4.29
C ARG A 616 28.05 11.38 -3.67
N ALA A 617 27.37 11.66 -2.56
CA ALA A 617 27.42 12.96 -1.88
C ALA A 617 28.80 13.33 -1.31
N ASN A 618 29.77 12.40 -1.28
CA ASN A 618 31.15 12.67 -0.85
C ASN A 618 32.09 13.08 -2.00
N TYR A 619 31.62 13.08 -3.25
CA TYR A 619 32.42 13.34 -4.44
C TYR A 619 31.91 14.55 -5.21
N GLU A 620 32.82 15.28 -5.85
CA GLU A 620 32.47 16.40 -6.71
C GLU A 620 31.82 15.91 -8.01
N LYS A 621 30.82 16.65 -8.51
CA LYS A 621 30.13 16.33 -9.75
C LYS A 621 31.13 16.30 -10.92
N GLY A 622 31.14 15.20 -11.67
CA GLY A 622 32.08 14.97 -12.78
C GLY A 622 33.39 14.29 -12.40
N SER A 623 33.63 13.94 -11.13
CA SER A 623 34.76 13.06 -10.76
C SER A 623 34.53 11.62 -11.27
N GLU A 624 35.61 10.85 -11.43
CA GLU A 624 35.53 9.45 -11.86
C GLU A 624 34.63 8.62 -10.92
N GLU A 625 34.75 8.86 -9.61
CA GLU A 625 33.92 8.22 -8.59
C GLU A 625 32.44 8.62 -8.70
N TYR A 626 32.15 9.91 -8.92
CA TYR A 626 30.80 10.40 -9.07
C TYR A 626 30.09 9.74 -10.26
N GLU A 627 30.73 9.75 -11.44
CA GLU A 627 30.17 9.16 -12.66
C GLU A 627 30.01 7.63 -12.55
N ALA A 628 30.96 6.95 -11.90
CA ALA A 628 30.85 5.52 -11.65
C ALA A 628 29.66 5.17 -10.73
N ILE A 629 29.33 6.03 -9.76
CA ILE A 629 28.17 5.83 -8.88
C ILE A 629 26.87 6.16 -9.62
N GLU A 630 26.83 7.21 -10.45
CA GLU A 630 25.66 7.50 -11.29
C GLU A 630 25.32 6.33 -12.21
N TYR A 631 26.33 5.76 -12.87
CA TYR A 631 26.19 4.54 -13.66
C TYR A 631 25.58 3.39 -12.84
N ARG A 632 26.05 3.16 -11.60
CA ARG A 632 25.48 2.11 -10.72
C ARG A 632 24.04 2.39 -10.32
N ILE A 633 23.67 3.66 -10.14
CA ILE A 633 22.30 4.08 -9.83
C ILE A 633 21.38 3.85 -11.04
N GLU A 634 21.81 4.24 -12.25
CA GLU A 634 21.10 3.98 -13.50
C GLU A 634 20.88 2.47 -13.71
N CYS A 635 21.93 1.66 -13.58
CA CYS A 635 21.84 0.18 -13.65
C CYS A 635 21.02 -0.42 -12.50
N GLY A 636 20.98 0.23 -11.34
CA GLY A 636 20.15 -0.16 -10.20
C GLY A 636 18.65 -0.15 -10.52
N GLN A 637 18.19 0.79 -11.37
CA GLN A 637 16.80 0.79 -11.84
C GLN A 637 16.46 -0.49 -12.61
N ASN A 638 17.35 -0.96 -13.49
CA ASN A 638 17.15 -2.21 -14.23
C ASN A 638 16.99 -3.40 -13.27
N CYS A 639 17.86 -3.51 -12.26
CA CYS A 639 17.72 -4.54 -11.22
C CYS A 639 16.37 -4.46 -10.49
N GLN A 640 15.88 -3.24 -10.21
CA GLN A 640 14.59 -3.03 -9.56
C GLN A 640 13.43 -3.49 -10.45
N GLN A 641 13.40 -3.08 -11.73
CA GLN A 641 12.36 -3.48 -12.68
C GLN A 641 12.31 -4.99 -12.87
N ASN A 642 13.45 -5.64 -13.11
CA ASN A 642 13.53 -7.09 -13.32
C ASN A 642 13.06 -7.86 -12.06
N THR A 643 13.34 -7.34 -10.87
CA THR A 643 12.85 -7.94 -9.61
C THR A 643 11.33 -7.79 -9.45
N ILE A 644 10.76 -6.64 -9.85
CA ILE A 644 9.30 -6.39 -9.79
C ILE A 644 8.55 -7.40 -10.68
N ASP A 645 9.04 -7.59 -11.91
CA ASP A 645 8.41 -8.42 -12.93
C ASP A 645 8.86 -9.88 -12.93
N LYS A 646 9.72 -10.29 -11.99
CA LYS A 646 10.09 -11.70 -11.76
C LYS A 646 8.88 -12.63 -11.65
N THR A 647 7.84 -12.17 -10.95
CA THR A 647 6.55 -12.90 -10.80
C THR A 647 5.75 -13.02 -12.10
N LYS A 648 6.10 -12.26 -13.13
CA LYS A 648 5.54 -12.32 -14.50
C LYS A 648 6.46 -13.09 -15.46
N GLY A 649 7.51 -13.73 -14.94
CA GLY A 649 8.44 -14.55 -15.72
C GLY A 649 9.59 -13.76 -16.36
N ILE A 650 9.92 -12.58 -15.85
CA ILE A 650 11.16 -11.87 -16.23
C ILE A 650 12.35 -12.48 -15.49
N GLU A 651 13.45 -12.71 -16.20
CA GLU A 651 14.71 -13.14 -15.61
C GLU A 651 15.34 -11.97 -14.84
N SER A 652 15.62 -12.17 -13.55
CA SER A 652 16.19 -11.13 -12.68
C SER A 652 17.58 -11.55 -12.22
N LYS A 653 18.62 -10.87 -12.71
CA LYS A 653 19.99 -11.03 -12.21
C LYS A 653 20.15 -10.28 -10.89
N PRO A 654 20.88 -10.84 -9.90
CA PRO A 654 21.16 -10.13 -8.66
C PRO A 654 22.09 -8.94 -8.92
N MET A 655 21.92 -7.86 -8.15
CA MET A 655 22.84 -6.72 -8.17
C MET A 655 24.29 -7.16 -7.88
N PRO A 656 25.30 -6.67 -8.62
CA PRO A 656 26.71 -7.02 -8.40
C PRO A 656 27.14 -6.79 -6.95
N LYS A 657 27.78 -7.79 -6.35
CA LYS A 657 28.12 -7.78 -4.92
C LYS A 657 29.26 -6.82 -4.62
N GLU A 658 30.11 -6.58 -5.61
CA GLU A 658 31.22 -5.64 -5.59
C GLU A 658 30.76 -4.20 -5.33
N TRP A 659 29.48 -3.90 -5.56
CA TRP A 659 28.93 -2.55 -5.36
C TRP A 659 28.59 -2.24 -3.89
N TYR A 660 28.34 -3.26 -3.07
CA TYR A 660 27.80 -3.05 -1.71
C TYR A 660 28.35 -3.99 -0.63
N ASP A 661 29.01 -5.11 -0.98
CA ASP A 661 29.53 -6.09 -0.02
C ASP A 661 31.06 -6.02 0.10
N TYR A 662 31.51 -5.50 1.24
CA TYR A 662 32.93 -5.42 1.57
C TYR A 662 33.66 -6.77 1.48
N ASN A 663 33.00 -7.89 1.79
CA ASN A 663 33.65 -9.21 1.73
C ASN A 663 33.96 -9.67 0.31
N HIS A 664 33.28 -9.13 -0.69
CA HIS A 664 33.53 -9.44 -2.10
C HIS A 664 34.59 -8.53 -2.73
N VAL A 665 34.88 -7.38 -2.09
CA VAL A 665 35.90 -6.41 -2.57
C VAL A 665 37.19 -6.48 -1.77
N LYS A 666 37.19 -7.01 -0.54
CA LYS A 666 38.41 -7.11 0.28
C LYS A 666 39.49 -7.96 -0.43
N PRO A 667 40.78 -7.71 -0.13
CA PRO A 667 41.87 -8.52 -0.68
C PRO A 667 41.61 -10.03 -0.50
N PRO A 668 41.72 -10.84 -1.56
CA PRO A 668 41.52 -12.27 -1.45
C PRO A 668 42.58 -12.88 -0.55
N MET A 669 42.16 -13.81 0.30
CA MET A 669 43.04 -14.52 1.24
C MET A 669 43.04 -16.00 0.91
N ASP A 670 44.19 -16.65 1.00
CA ASP A 670 44.31 -18.10 0.86
C ASP A 670 43.73 -18.84 2.08
N LYS A 671 43.77 -20.19 2.04
CA LYS A 671 43.29 -21.04 3.14
C LYS A 671 44.09 -20.83 4.45
N GLU A 672 45.28 -20.25 4.39
CA GLU A 672 46.14 -19.92 5.54
C GLU A 672 45.96 -18.47 6.02
N LYS A 673 44.99 -17.72 5.48
CA LYS A 673 44.77 -16.29 5.76
C LYS A 673 45.96 -15.40 5.34
N LYS A 674 46.69 -15.75 4.29
CA LYS A 674 47.66 -14.85 3.65
C LYS A 674 47.03 -14.18 2.43
N TYR A 675 47.39 -12.93 2.18
CA TYR A 675 46.92 -12.22 1.00
C TYR A 675 47.45 -12.87 -0.27
N ILE A 676 46.56 -13.12 -1.22
CA ILE A 676 46.93 -13.62 -2.55
C ILE A 676 47.54 -12.44 -3.33
N ALA A 677 48.65 -12.70 -4.04
CA ALA A 677 49.27 -11.70 -4.89
C ALA A 677 48.34 -11.30 -6.04
N GLU A 678 48.06 -10.00 -6.16
CA GLU A 678 47.24 -9.42 -7.23
C GLU A 678 48.12 -8.70 -8.25
N THR A 679 47.65 -8.62 -9.49
CA THR A 679 48.24 -7.72 -10.50
C THR A 679 47.97 -6.26 -10.13
N ASN A 680 48.79 -5.34 -10.66
CA ASN A 680 48.60 -3.90 -10.45
C ASN A 680 47.22 -3.41 -10.91
N GLU A 681 46.67 -3.98 -11.98
CA GLU A 681 45.35 -3.64 -12.51
C GLU A 681 44.22 -4.11 -11.57
N GLN A 682 44.29 -5.36 -11.11
CA GLN A 682 43.33 -5.89 -10.12
C GLN A 682 43.34 -5.08 -8.83
N ARG A 683 44.54 -4.69 -8.36
CA ARG A 683 44.71 -3.85 -7.18
C ARG A 683 44.07 -2.47 -7.35
N LYS A 684 44.30 -1.79 -8.48
CA LYS A 684 43.69 -0.49 -8.78
C LYS A 684 42.16 -0.58 -8.85
N LYS A 685 41.62 -1.56 -9.58
CA LYS A 685 40.16 -1.80 -9.66
C LYS A 685 39.54 -2.04 -8.29
N ARG A 686 40.22 -2.81 -7.44
CA ARG A 686 39.78 -3.07 -6.07
C ARG A 686 39.80 -1.80 -5.21
N GLU A 687 40.90 -1.05 -5.24
CA GLU A 687 41.04 0.21 -4.48
C GLU A 687 39.95 1.22 -4.89
N PHE A 688 39.67 1.34 -6.19
CA PHE A 688 38.56 2.13 -6.71
C PHE A 688 37.21 1.64 -6.19
N ASN A 689 36.92 0.34 -6.32
CA ASN A 689 35.67 -0.24 -5.81
C ASN A 689 35.47 -0.07 -4.30
N LEU A 690 36.56 -0.08 -3.50
CA LEU A 690 36.49 0.21 -2.07
C LEU A 690 36.17 1.68 -1.79
N ALA A 691 36.67 2.61 -2.62
CA ALA A 691 36.40 4.04 -2.49
C ALA A 691 34.91 4.36 -2.72
N ILE A 692 34.28 3.68 -3.69
CA ILE A 692 32.86 3.88 -4.05
C ILE A 692 31.90 2.80 -3.51
N LEU A 693 32.29 2.09 -2.44
CA LEU A 693 31.51 0.99 -1.89
C LEU A 693 30.28 1.46 -1.11
N ALA A 694 29.08 1.04 -1.51
CA ALA A 694 27.79 1.42 -0.89
C ALA A 694 27.35 0.48 0.25
N ASN A 695 28.26 0.17 1.18
CA ASN A 695 28.04 -0.81 2.25
C ASN A 695 27.39 -0.25 3.53
N LYS A 696 27.29 1.08 3.69
CA LYS A 696 26.69 1.74 4.85
C LYS A 696 25.35 2.36 4.48
N LYS A 697 24.38 2.26 5.40
CA LYS A 697 23.08 2.93 5.28
C LYS A 697 23.21 4.43 5.58
N PRO A 698 22.40 5.31 4.97
CA PRO A 698 22.28 6.72 5.33
C PRO A 698 22.00 6.95 6.82
N TYR A 699 22.40 8.09 7.35
CA TYR A 699 22.11 8.46 8.74
C TYR A 699 20.61 8.47 9.02
N PHE A 700 19.79 9.05 8.13
CA PHE A 700 18.34 9.13 8.35
C PHE A 700 17.65 7.76 8.47
N PHE A 701 18.27 6.67 8.01
CA PHE A 701 17.74 5.31 8.15
C PHE A 701 17.66 4.84 9.61
N ILE A 702 18.32 5.51 10.58
CA ILE A 702 18.12 5.22 12.00
C ILE A 702 16.68 5.52 12.47
N TYR A 703 15.94 6.34 11.71
CA TYR A 703 14.54 6.67 11.96
C TYR A 703 13.56 5.82 11.15
N ASN A 704 14.06 5.05 10.18
CA ASN A 704 13.28 4.07 9.43
C ASN A 704 13.04 2.82 10.31
N ASP A 705 12.10 1.95 9.93
CA ASP A 705 11.66 0.77 10.70
C ASP A 705 12.71 -0.38 10.79
N ASP A 706 14.02 -0.08 10.85
CA ASP A 706 15.11 -1.03 11.09
C ASP A 706 15.75 -0.82 12.48
N PRO A 707 15.27 -1.53 13.52
CA PRO A 707 15.75 -1.37 14.89
C PRO A 707 17.24 -1.69 15.08
N GLU A 708 17.80 -2.59 14.26
CA GLU A 708 19.19 -3.00 14.38
C GLU A 708 20.14 -1.87 13.98
N THR A 709 19.82 -1.14 12.91
CA THR A 709 20.62 0.02 12.46
C THR A 709 20.66 1.11 13.54
N LYS A 710 19.51 1.47 14.12
CA LYS A 710 19.43 2.45 15.21
C LYS A 710 20.21 1.99 16.44
N LYS A 711 20.04 0.73 16.85
CA LYS A 711 20.72 0.16 18.01
C LYS A 711 22.25 0.13 17.84
N ALA A 712 22.73 -0.28 16.66
CA ALA A 712 24.14 -0.28 16.34
C ALA A 712 24.73 1.14 16.38
N TYR A 713 24.01 2.13 15.81
CA TYR A 713 24.40 3.53 15.86
C TYR A 713 24.48 4.06 17.30
N LEU A 714 23.39 3.96 18.09
CA LEU A 714 23.36 4.48 19.46
C LEU A 714 24.42 3.84 20.36
N LYS A 715 24.63 2.52 20.22
CA LYS A 715 25.68 1.82 20.96
C LYS A 715 27.06 2.34 20.57
N TYR A 716 27.33 2.48 19.28
CA TYR A 716 28.61 3.00 18.79
C TYR A 716 28.91 4.40 19.31
N ILE A 717 27.94 5.31 19.25
CA ILE A 717 28.08 6.69 19.77
C ILE A 717 28.40 6.67 21.27
N LYS A 718 27.65 5.87 22.04
CA LYS A 718 27.88 5.75 23.49
C LYS A 718 29.28 5.20 23.78
N ASP A 719 29.65 4.07 23.17
CA ASP A 719 30.95 3.42 23.38
C ASP A 719 32.09 4.37 23.00
N CYS A 720 31.95 5.13 21.91
CA CYS A 720 32.96 6.11 21.52
C CYS A 720 33.01 7.32 22.47
N ASN A 721 31.87 7.84 22.94
CA ASN A 721 31.83 8.92 23.95
C ASN A 721 32.50 8.49 25.26
N ASP A 722 32.18 7.29 25.75
CA ASP A 722 32.79 6.75 26.98
C ASP A 722 34.31 6.62 26.82
N ASN A 723 34.79 6.14 25.67
CA ASN A 723 36.23 6.07 25.35
C ASN A 723 36.88 7.45 25.21
N CYS A 724 36.16 8.42 24.67
CA CYS A 724 36.61 9.79 24.48
C CYS A 724 36.80 10.50 25.83
N LEU A 725 35.80 10.38 26.71
CA LEU A 725 35.85 10.87 28.08
C LEU A 725 37.00 10.23 28.88
N GLN A 726 37.21 8.92 28.74
CA GLN A 726 38.31 8.23 29.42
C GLN A 726 39.69 8.65 28.93
N LYS A 727 39.86 8.91 27.62
CA LYS A 727 41.17 9.25 27.04
C LYS A 727 41.52 10.73 27.12
N PHE A 728 40.53 11.60 26.95
CA PHE A 728 40.74 13.04 26.74
C PHE A 728 39.96 13.91 27.74
N GLY A 729 39.11 13.33 28.59
CA GLY A 729 38.27 14.07 29.55
C GLY A 729 37.17 14.91 28.90
N LEU A 730 36.87 14.66 27.61
CA LEU A 730 35.94 15.43 26.78
C LEU A 730 34.95 14.51 26.08
N GLU A 731 33.75 15.00 25.81
CA GLU A 731 32.81 14.33 24.92
C GLU A 731 33.20 14.50 23.44
N ILE A 732 32.73 13.61 22.57
CA ILE A 732 33.00 13.71 21.12
C ILE A 732 32.44 15.00 20.52
N SER A 733 31.33 15.49 21.07
CA SER A 733 30.69 16.76 20.69
C SER A 733 31.60 17.98 20.92
N GLU A 734 32.50 17.90 21.90
CA GLU A 734 33.46 18.94 22.29
C GLU A 734 34.77 18.84 21.52
N LEU A 735 35.04 17.66 20.94
CA LEU A 735 36.25 17.32 20.19
C LEU A 735 36.17 17.62 18.68
N LYS A 736 35.22 18.46 18.24
CA LYS A 736 34.92 18.76 16.82
C LYS A 736 36.12 19.15 15.95
N HIS A 737 37.16 19.74 16.55
CA HIS A 737 38.44 20.00 15.89
C HIS A 737 39.53 19.42 16.79
N GLY A 738 40.07 18.26 16.41
CA GLY A 738 41.19 17.63 17.12
C GLY A 738 42.30 18.64 17.35
N ARG A 739 42.65 18.88 18.60
CA ARG A 739 43.66 19.85 19.03
C ARG A 739 45.03 19.18 19.12
N THR A 740 45.06 17.85 19.23
CA THR A 740 46.26 17.00 19.19
C THR A 740 46.22 15.94 18.09
N GLU A 741 47.37 15.35 17.75
CA GLU A 741 47.48 14.24 16.80
C GLU A 741 46.68 13.00 17.28
N GLY A 742 46.70 12.72 18.58
CA GLY A 742 45.95 11.62 19.19
C GLY A 742 44.43 11.80 19.08
N GLU A 743 43.95 13.03 19.28
CA GLU A 743 42.54 13.40 19.09
C GLU A 743 42.13 13.33 17.61
N THR A 744 42.98 13.82 16.70
CA THR A 744 42.74 13.76 15.26
C THR A 744 42.64 12.31 14.77
N ASN A 745 43.56 11.44 15.20
CA ASN A 745 43.52 10.01 14.89
C ASN A 745 42.28 9.32 15.48
N PHE A 746 41.84 9.74 16.67
CA PHE A 746 40.60 9.24 17.27
C PHE A 746 39.37 9.65 16.45
N LEU A 747 39.25 10.92 16.04
CA LEU A 747 38.16 11.42 15.20
C LEU A 747 38.12 10.73 13.83
N ASN A 748 39.27 10.53 13.20
CA ASN A 748 39.36 9.79 11.93
C ASN A 748 38.86 8.36 12.08
N SER A 749 39.26 7.67 13.16
CA SER A 749 38.77 6.33 13.49
C SER A 749 37.26 6.31 13.77
N TYR A 750 36.75 7.35 14.45
CA TYR A 750 35.33 7.52 14.77
C TYR A 750 34.47 7.61 13.51
N TYR A 751 34.79 8.52 12.59
CA TYR A 751 34.02 8.64 11.34
C TYR A 751 34.16 7.41 10.44
N LYS A 752 35.36 6.81 10.37
CA LYS A 752 35.61 5.61 9.56
C LYS A 752 34.81 4.40 10.04
N LYS A 753 34.70 4.19 11.35
CA LYS A 753 34.00 3.04 11.95
C LYS A 753 32.51 3.30 12.25
N MET A 754 32.00 4.49 11.93
CA MET A 754 30.57 4.81 12.05
C MET A 754 29.72 3.75 11.31
N PRO A 755 28.68 3.18 11.96
CA PRO A 755 27.85 2.13 11.36
C PRO A 755 26.91 2.64 10.25
N VAL A 756 26.70 3.97 10.18
CA VAL A 756 25.92 4.66 9.14
C VAL A 756 26.78 5.70 8.42
N SER A 757 26.37 6.07 7.21
CA SER A 757 26.94 7.19 6.48
C SER A 757 26.37 8.50 7.06
N VAL A 758 27.26 9.44 7.41
CA VAL A 758 26.91 10.78 7.90
C VAL A 758 27.21 11.87 6.88
N SER A 759 27.24 11.50 5.59
CA SER A 759 27.49 12.40 4.46
C SER A 759 26.48 13.56 4.42
N ASN A 760 26.80 14.61 3.67
CA ASN A 760 25.91 15.75 3.43
C ASN A 760 24.93 15.50 2.28
N SER A 761 24.44 14.26 2.13
CA SER A 761 23.33 13.96 1.22
C SER A 761 22.10 14.83 1.53
N VAL A 762 21.25 15.05 0.52
CA VAL A 762 20.01 15.83 0.69
C VAL A 762 19.15 15.29 1.82
N MET A 763 18.99 13.97 1.89
CA MET A 763 18.17 13.34 2.92
C MET A 763 18.75 13.48 4.33
N ASN A 764 20.06 13.37 4.50
CA ASN A 764 20.69 13.60 5.81
C ASN A 764 20.58 15.07 6.23
N ARG A 765 20.67 16.02 5.29
CA ARG A 765 20.47 17.45 5.57
C ARG A 765 19.03 17.75 5.99
N ILE A 766 18.03 17.20 5.29
CA ILE A 766 16.61 17.27 5.69
C ILE A 766 16.42 16.69 7.10
N CYS A 767 16.97 15.50 7.35
CA CYS A 767 16.89 14.84 8.66
C CYS A 767 17.40 15.74 9.80
N ARG A 768 18.59 16.33 9.64
CA ARG A 768 19.19 17.24 10.62
C ARG A 768 18.35 18.51 10.81
N LYS A 769 17.83 19.10 9.73
CA LYS A 769 16.96 20.28 9.82
C LYS A 769 15.69 20.00 10.64
N ILE A 770 15.08 18.83 10.47
CA ILE A 770 13.92 18.41 11.27
C ILE A 770 14.32 18.17 12.74
N GLU A 771 15.48 17.56 13.00
CA GLU A 771 16.01 17.39 14.37
C GLU A 771 16.18 18.74 15.06
N ASP A 772 16.82 19.70 14.39
CA ASP A 772 17.07 21.04 14.92
C ASP A 772 15.76 21.79 15.21
N SER A 773 14.73 21.58 14.39
CA SER A 773 13.42 22.22 14.52
C SER A 773 12.62 21.73 15.75
N PHE A 774 12.98 20.57 16.30
CA PHE A 774 12.24 19.87 17.36
C PHE A 774 13.12 19.46 18.55
N LYS A 775 14.35 19.96 18.63
CA LYS A 775 15.33 19.63 19.70
C LYS A 775 14.82 19.90 21.12
N ASP A 776 13.95 20.90 21.28
CA ASP A 776 13.45 21.38 22.57
C ASP A 776 12.13 20.71 23.00
N ILE A 777 11.59 19.78 22.20
CA ILE A 777 10.34 19.10 22.56
C ILE A 777 10.62 17.96 23.54
N SER A 778 10.04 18.07 24.73
CA SER A 778 10.00 17.00 25.72
C SER A 778 9.14 15.82 25.24
N GLU A 779 9.63 14.59 25.46
CA GLU A 779 8.81 13.38 25.26
C GLU A 779 7.71 13.24 26.33
N ASN A 780 7.86 13.91 27.48
CA ASN A 780 6.95 13.86 28.61
C ASN A 780 5.96 15.04 28.59
N ILE A 781 4.68 14.72 28.78
CA ILE A 781 3.57 15.67 28.91
C ILE A 781 3.13 15.69 30.37
N ASN A 782 2.79 16.87 30.90
CA ASN A 782 2.18 17.00 32.21
C ASN A 782 0.82 16.29 32.24
N ASP A 783 0.58 15.50 33.29
CA ASP A 783 -0.73 14.91 33.53
C ASP A 783 -1.71 16.02 33.95
N ILE A 784 -2.87 16.05 33.31
CA ILE A 784 -3.99 16.95 33.61
C ILE A 784 -5.09 16.10 34.24
N GLU A 785 -5.80 16.68 35.21
CA GLU A 785 -6.95 16.03 35.83
C GLU A 785 -8.07 15.80 34.80
N PHE A 786 -8.63 14.60 34.77
CA PHE A 786 -9.68 14.21 33.83
C PHE A 786 -10.79 13.44 34.55
N ASP A 787 -12.00 13.97 34.47
CA ASP A 787 -13.20 13.31 34.98
C ASP A 787 -13.67 12.22 34.00
N HIS A 788 -13.31 10.98 34.28
CA HIS A 788 -13.70 9.82 33.46
C HIS A 788 -15.19 9.47 33.59
N THR A 789 -15.93 10.08 34.53
CA THR A 789 -17.38 9.81 34.68
C THR A 789 -18.18 10.28 33.46
N ILE A 790 -17.63 11.19 32.66
CA ILE A 790 -18.26 11.60 31.40
C ILE A 790 -18.42 10.44 30.41
N LEU A 791 -17.58 9.40 30.49
CA LEU A 791 -17.57 8.23 29.58
C LEU A 791 -18.57 7.13 29.96
N ILE A 792 -19.17 7.18 31.16
CA ILE A 792 -20.03 6.12 31.73
C ILE A 792 -21.47 6.61 31.96
N THR A 793 -22.40 5.70 32.22
CA THR A 793 -23.79 6.02 32.60
C THR A 793 -24.04 5.77 34.09
N ASP A 794 -25.23 6.14 34.59
CA ASP A 794 -25.64 5.85 35.99
C ASP A 794 -25.99 4.37 36.23
N MET A 795 -25.79 3.51 35.22
CA MET A 795 -26.09 2.08 35.32
C MET A 795 -25.19 1.38 36.35
N LYS A 796 -25.81 0.66 37.28
CA LYS A 796 -25.12 -0.07 38.36
C LYS A 796 -24.77 -1.50 37.94
N TYR A 797 -23.64 -1.98 38.45
CA TYR A 797 -23.18 -3.37 38.30
C TYR A 797 -22.87 -4.00 39.67
N SER A 798 -22.84 -5.33 39.73
CA SER A 798 -22.52 -6.06 40.96
C SER A 798 -21.01 -6.21 41.16
N LYS A 799 -20.56 -6.32 42.43
CA LYS A 799 -19.15 -6.60 42.76
C LYS A 799 -18.64 -7.91 42.15
N ALA A 800 -19.51 -8.91 42.03
CA ALA A 800 -19.17 -10.20 41.42
C ALA A 800 -18.83 -10.05 39.93
N ARG A 801 -19.68 -9.35 39.15
CA ARG A 801 -19.44 -9.10 37.72
C ARG A 801 -18.19 -8.27 37.48
N TYR A 802 -17.98 -7.24 38.31
CA TYR A 802 -16.74 -6.46 38.27
C TYR A 802 -15.51 -7.36 38.45
N LYS A 803 -15.57 -8.31 39.38
CA LYS A 803 -14.46 -9.22 39.66
C LYS A 803 -14.19 -10.19 38.50
N GLU A 804 -15.24 -10.76 37.92
CA GLU A 804 -15.13 -11.65 36.75
C GLU A 804 -14.49 -10.96 35.54
N ILE A 805 -14.91 -9.73 35.23
CA ILE A 805 -14.32 -8.93 34.15
C ILE A 805 -12.88 -8.50 34.49
N GLU A 806 -12.59 -8.15 35.75
CA GLU A 806 -11.22 -7.82 36.17
C GLU A 806 -10.26 -9.02 35.98
N ASP A 807 -10.71 -10.23 36.29
CA ASP A 807 -9.90 -11.43 36.15
C ASP A 807 -9.74 -11.83 34.67
N LEU A 808 -10.79 -11.65 33.84
CA LEU A 808 -10.70 -11.77 32.39
C LEU A 808 -9.69 -10.77 31.78
N TYR A 809 -9.70 -9.52 32.26
CA TYR A 809 -8.76 -8.48 31.85
C TYR A 809 -7.31 -8.85 32.19
N LYS A 810 -7.05 -9.41 33.39
CA LYS A 810 -5.72 -9.89 33.77
C LYS A 810 -5.24 -11.02 32.87
N LYS A 811 -6.11 -11.98 32.55
CA LYS A 811 -5.82 -13.07 31.62
C LYS A 811 -5.45 -12.51 30.24
N HIS A 812 -6.26 -11.60 29.70
CA HIS A 812 -6.00 -10.95 28.41
C HIS A 812 -4.65 -10.22 28.39
N ASN A 813 -4.32 -9.46 29.43
CA ASN A 813 -3.04 -8.77 29.52
C ASN A 813 -1.86 -9.74 29.58
N LEU A 814 -1.98 -10.86 30.30
CA LEU A 814 -0.95 -11.89 30.36
C LEU A 814 -0.71 -12.51 28.98
N GLU A 815 -1.79 -12.83 28.25
CA GLU A 815 -1.72 -13.37 26.89
C GLU A 815 -1.08 -12.37 25.91
N MET A 816 -1.45 -11.09 26.01
CA MET A 816 -0.86 -10.00 25.22
C MET A 816 0.64 -9.81 25.52
N GLN A 817 1.05 -9.92 26.79
CA GLN A 817 2.46 -9.87 27.16
C GLN A 817 3.24 -11.06 26.60
N GLN A 818 2.70 -12.28 26.72
CA GLN A 818 3.29 -13.48 26.13
C GLN A 818 3.38 -13.37 24.61
N TYR A 819 2.34 -12.84 23.96
CA TYR A 819 2.33 -12.54 22.54
C TYR A 819 3.42 -11.55 22.17
N SER A 820 3.55 -10.45 22.90
CA SER A 820 4.57 -9.42 22.66
C SER A 820 5.97 -9.99 22.76
N GLN A 821 6.24 -10.86 23.76
CA GLN A 821 7.53 -11.53 23.93
C GLN A 821 7.83 -12.54 22.82
N LYS A 822 6.80 -13.24 22.31
CA LYS A 822 6.95 -14.18 21.20
C LYS A 822 7.16 -13.45 19.87
N SER A 823 6.34 -12.44 19.60
CA SER A 823 6.38 -11.62 18.37
C SER A 823 7.60 -10.70 18.29
N SER A 824 8.26 -10.38 19.39
CA SER A 824 9.58 -9.72 19.34
C SER A 824 10.69 -10.67 18.90
N ARG A 825 10.49 -11.99 19.04
CA ARG A 825 11.46 -13.03 18.64
C ARG A 825 11.21 -13.54 17.22
N THR A 826 9.97 -13.47 16.73
CA THR A 826 9.58 -13.83 15.36
C THR A 826 9.38 -12.57 14.51
N LYS A 827 9.97 -12.49 13.31
CA LYS A 827 9.71 -11.41 12.36
C LYS A 827 8.28 -11.56 11.76
N GLU A 828 7.25 -11.26 12.56
CA GLU A 828 5.85 -11.19 12.09
C GLU A 828 5.62 -9.88 11.32
N ASP A 829 4.89 -9.97 10.20
CA ASP A 829 4.48 -8.84 9.36
C ASP A 829 3.55 -7.88 10.11
N LYS A 830 3.51 -6.60 9.71
CA LYS A 830 2.66 -5.56 10.31
C LYS A 830 1.17 -5.88 10.16
N GLU A 831 0.74 -6.39 9.01
CA GLU A 831 -0.65 -6.80 8.78
C GLU A 831 -1.05 -7.96 9.70
N ASP A 832 -0.18 -8.96 9.83
CA ASP A 832 -0.40 -10.09 10.74
C ASP A 832 -0.48 -9.62 12.20
N LYS A 833 0.40 -8.70 12.62
CA LYS A 833 0.35 -8.09 13.97
C LYS A 833 -0.96 -7.35 14.22
N LYS A 834 -1.45 -6.58 13.23
CA LYS A 834 -2.72 -5.87 13.32
C LYS A 834 -3.89 -6.85 13.43
N SER A 835 -3.94 -7.84 12.54
CA SER A 835 -4.98 -8.89 12.55
C SER A 835 -5.00 -9.63 13.89
N ASN A 836 -3.83 -10.02 14.40
CA ASN A 836 -3.74 -10.70 15.70
C ASN A 836 -4.24 -9.82 16.85
N ARG A 837 -3.92 -8.53 16.86
CA ARG A 837 -4.43 -7.60 17.87
C ARG A 837 -5.95 -7.46 17.79
N GLU A 838 -6.51 -7.31 16.59
CA GLU A 838 -7.96 -7.30 16.38
C GLU A 838 -8.60 -8.60 16.89
N ASP A 839 -7.94 -9.74 16.70
CA ASP A 839 -8.41 -11.03 17.19
C ASP A 839 -8.39 -11.12 18.72
N PHE A 840 -7.36 -10.61 19.40
CA PHE A 840 -7.33 -10.53 20.88
C PHE A 840 -8.45 -9.65 21.42
N VAL A 841 -8.69 -8.49 20.81
CA VAL A 841 -9.76 -7.56 21.16
C VAL A 841 -11.12 -8.23 20.97
N SER A 842 -11.35 -8.86 19.82
CA SER A 842 -12.60 -9.57 19.56
C SER A 842 -12.80 -10.77 20.49
N ARG A 843 -11.75 -11.52 20.85
CA ARG A 843 -11.86 -12.63 21.81
C ARG A 843 -12.28 -12.12 23.18
N PHE A 844 -11.69 -11.01 23.64
CA PHE A 844 -12.10 -10.40 24.89
C PHE A 844 -13.57 -9.97 24.83
N LYS A 845 -14.01 -9.34 23.74
CA LYS A 845 -15.43 -8.97 23.56
C LYS A 845 -16.34 -10.19 23.69
N ASP A 846 -16.03 -11.27 22.97
CA ASP A 846 -16.81 -12.51 23.00
C ASP A 846 -16.90 -13.10 24.42
N GLU A 847 -15.77 -13.18 25.14
CA GLU A 847 -15.71 -13.70 26.52
C GLU A 847 -16.40 -12.76 27.52
N ALA A 848 -16.30 -11.44 27.32
CA ALA A 848 -16.90 -10.43 28.18
C ALA A 848 -18.42 -10.35 28.01
N GLU A 849 -18.93 -10.43 26.78
CA GLU A 849 -20.37 -10.47 26.48
C GLU A 849 -21.06 -11.71 27.08
N ALA A 850 -20.31 -12.82 27.21
CA ALA A 850 -20.78 -14.03 27.89
C ALA A 850 -20.87 -13.86 29.42
N ILE A 851 -20.21 -12.86 30.01
CA ILE A 851 -20.27 -12.52 31.43
C ILE A 851 -21.29 -11.40 31.68
N VAL A 852 -21.19 -10.31 30.91
CA VAL A 852 -22.04 -9.12 30.96
C VAL A 852 -22.60 -8.85 29.55
N SER A 853 -23.87 -9.15 29.35
CA SER A 853 -24.50 -8.95 28.03
C SER A 853 -24.90 -7.51 27.76
N ASN A 854 -25.08 -6.68 28.78
CA ASN A 854 -25.46 -5.27 28.60
C ASN A 854 -24.23 -4.40 28.28
N SER A 855 -24.29 -3.63 27.18
CA SER A 855 -23.16 -2.83 26.70
C SER A 855 -22.80 -1.64 27.61
N GLU A 856 -23.79 -0.97 28.22
CA GLU A 856 -23.56 0.11 29.19
C GLU A 856 -22.94 -0.43 30.48
N GLU A 857 -23.49 -1.53 31.02
CA GLU A 857 -22.96 -2.18 32.23
C GLU A 857 -21.50 -2.60 32.03
N LEU A 858 -21.20 -3.23 30.89
CA LEU A 858 -19.83 -3.65 30.55
C LEU A 858 -18.90 -2.45 30.41
N THR A 859 -19.37 -1.36 29.78
CA THR A 859 -18.60 -0.12 29.61
C THR A 859 -18.28 0.52 30.96
N ASN A 860 -19.25 0.63 31.86
CA ASN A 860 -19.03 1.17 33.20
C ASN A 860 -17.97 0.36 33.96
N ILE A 861 -18.04 -0.97 33.91
CA ILE A 861 -17.03 -1.85 34.53
C ILE A 861 -15.64 -1.64 33.92
N ILE A 862 -15.52 -1.60 32.59
CA ILE A 862 -14.22 -1.48 31.91
C ILE A 862 -13.59 -0.10 32.11
N VAL A 863 -14.38 0.98 32.06
CA VAL A 863 -13.88 2.34 32.39
C VAL A 863 -13.39 2.37 33.83
N GLU A 864 -14.18 1.89 34.80
CA GLU A 864 -13.75 1.84 36.20
C GLU A 864 -12.47 1.02 36.36
N ILE A 865 -12.36 -0.13 35.70
CA ILE A 865 -11.13 -0.94 35.73
C ILE A 865 -9.96 -0.12 35.20
N CYS A 866 -10.08 0.55 34.05
CA CYS A 866 -8.96 1.17 33.32
C CYS A 866 -8.61 2.60 33.74
N TYR A 867 -9.54 3.36 34.32
CA TYR A 867 -9.37 4.76 34.71
C TYR A 867 -9.19 4.97 36.22
N ASN A 868 -9.36 3.93 37.04
CA ASN A 868 -9.19 4.06 38.49
C ASN A 868 -7.72 4.38 38.86
N GLU A 869 -7.53 5.55 39.47
CA GLU A 869 -6.23 6.17 39.77
C GLU A 869 -5.35 5.35 40.73
N SER A 870 -5.95 4.45 41.51
CA SER A 870 -5.22 3.55 42.40
C SER A 870 -4.41 2.47 41.66
N LYS A 871 -4.58 2.32 40.34
CA LYS A 871 -3.96 1.25 39.52
C LYS A 871 -3.35 1.81 38.22
N ARG A 872 -2.24 2.56 38.34
CA ARG A 872 -1.52 3.25 37.23
C ARG A 872 -1.08 2.35 36.05
N ASP A 873 -1.01 1.03 36.21
CA ASP A 873 -0.51 0.10 35.19
C ASP A 873 -1.56 -0.39 34.18
N LYS A 874 -2.79 0.12 34.25
CA LYS A 874 -3.89 -0.35 33.39
C LYS A 874 -4.00 0.44 32.10
N SER A 875 -4.22 -0.29 31.01
CA SER A 875 -4.30 0.28 29.66
C SER A 875 -5.64 0.96 29.40
N LYS A 876 -5.63 2.29 29.21
CA LYS A 876 -6.79 3.05 28.74
C LYS A 876 -7.11 2.81 27.26
N GLN A 877 -6.11 2.46 26.44
CA GLN A 877 -6.31 2.02 25.04
C GLN A 877 -7.24 0.82 24.96
N PHE A 878 -7.10 -0.12 25.91
CA PHE A 878 -7.95 -1.29 25.97
C PHE A 878 -9.43 -0.93 26.14
N ALA A 879 -9.73 0.07 26.99
CA ALA A 879 -11.10 0.53 27.18
C ALA A 879 -11.70 1.08 25.88
N TRP A 880 -10.93 1.86 25.12
CA TRP A 880 -11.35 2.36 23.81
C TRP A 880 -11.51 1.25 22.76
N ASP A 881 -10.60 0.26 22.70
CA ASP A 881 -10.68 -0.86 21.76
C ASP A 881 -11.94 -1.73 22.02
N ILE A 882 -12.35 -1.89 23.29
CA ILE A 882 -13.51 -2.69 23.69
C ILE A 882 -14.82 -1.90 23.64
N CYS A 883 -14.87 -0.73 24.27
CA CYS A 883 -16.09 0.01 24.58
C CYS A 883 -16.20 1.36 23.86
N GLY A 884 -15.30 1.73 22.94
CA GLY A 884 -15.28 3.05 22.30
C GLY A 884 -16.61 3.47 21.67
N GLU A 885 -17.31 2.55 21.00
CA GLU A 885 -18.66 2.81 20.45
C GLU A 885 -19.65 3.21 21.54
N GLN A 886 -19.74 2.47 22.65
CA GLN A 886 -20.65 2.77 23.74
C GLN A 886 -20.23 4.03 24.51
N MET A 887 -18.93 4.29 24.69
CA MET A 887 -18.45 5.55 25.29
C MET A 887 -18.91 6.77 24.50
N ILE A 888 -18.88 6.70 23.17
CA ILE A 888 -19.34 7.80 22.30
C ILE A 888 -20.85 7.96 22.37
N LEU A 889 -21.62 6.87 22.45
CA LEU A 889 -23.07 6.94 22.68
C LEU A 889 -23.38 7.63 24.01
N ASN A 890 -22.66 7.27 25.09
CA ASN A 890 -22.82 7.89 26.40
C ASN A 890 -22.49 9.40 26.37
N LEU A 891 -21.43 9.78 25.63
CA LEU A 891 -21.07 11.19 25.44
C LEU A 891 -22.13 11.95 24.63
N LEU A 892 -22.68 11.34 23.58
CA LEU A 892 -23.74 11.93 22.75
C LEU A 892 -25.00 12.18 23.58
N ASP A 893 -25.46 11.19 24.35
CA ASP A 893 -26.64 11.34 25.20
C ASP A 893 -26.46 12.48 26.23
N LYS A 894 -25.26 12.64 26.80
CA LYS A 894 -24.94 13.73 27.74
C LYS A 894 -24.80 15.11 27.08
N ASN A 895 -24.53 15.16 25.78
CA ASN A 895 -24.36 16.40 25.01
C ASN A 895 -25.53 16.65 24.05
N ASN A 896 -26.73 16.12 24.35
CA ASN A 896 -27.96 16.31 23.56
C ASN A 896 -27.81 15.90 22.09
N ASN A 897 -27.04 14.84 21.83
CA ASN A 897 -26.71 14.32 20.49
C ASN A 897 -26.08 15.37 19.56
N LYS A 898 -25.35 16.34 20.11
CA LYS A 898 -24.63 17.35 19.33
C LYS A 898 -23.18 16.94 19.09
N ILE A 899 -22.67 17.30 17.92
CA ILE A 899 -21.25 17.27 17.59
C ILE A 899 -20.81 18.68 17.17
N SER A 900 -19.55 19.01 17.45
CA SER A 900 -18.88 20.22 16.97
C SER A 900 -17.63 19.88 16.18
N TYR A 901 -17.45 20.52 15.03
CA TYR A 901 -16.32 20.25 14.14
C TYR A 901 -15.83 21.50 13.40
N PRO A 902 -14.54 21.53 13.03
CA PRO A 902 -13.96 22.66 12.32
C PRO A 902 -14.23 22.59 10.82
N VAL A 903 -14.69 23.69 10.23
CA VAL A 903 -14.91 23.85 8.80
C VAL A 903 -14.11 25.03 8.29
N LYS A 904 -13.53 24.89 7.09
CA LYS A 904 -12.75 25.96 6.46
C LYS A 904 -13.65 27.15 6.16
N ASP A 905 -13.22 28.34 6.59
CA ASP A 905 -13.92 29.60 6.37
C ASP A 905 -12.90 30.74 6.25
N GLU A 906 -12.99 31.58 5.22
CA GLU A 906 -12.08 32.72 5.01
C GLU A 906 -12.10 33.72 6.19
N CYS A 907 -13.21 33.78 6.92
CA CYS A 907 -13.42 34.60 8.12
C CYS A 907 -13.35 33.78 9.42
N GLY A 908 -12.75 32.58 9.40
CA GLY A 908 -12.64 31.69 10.58
C GLY A 908 -11.91 32.30 11.78
N ASP A 909 -12.23 31.80 12.99
CA ASP A 909 -11.74 32.30 14.29
C ASP A 909 -10.39 31.71 14.73
N PHE A 910 -9.88 30.70 14.03
CA PHE A 910 -8.56 30.16 14.28
C PHE A 910 -7.87 29.69 12.99
N GLU A 911 -6.54 29.66 13.03
CA GLU A 911 -5.69 29.31 11.90
C GLU A 911 -4.91 28.02 12.16
N MET A 912 -4.75 27.21 11.10
CA MET A 912 -3.88 26.05 11.09
C MET A 912 -3.47 25.72 9.65
N GLY A 913 -2.18 25.48 9.41
CA GLY A 913 -1.68 25.11 8.07
C GLY A 913 -1.98 26.15 6.98
N GLY A 914 -2.02 27.45 7.34
CA GLY A 914 -2.30 28.54 6.40
C GLY A 914 -3.77 28.71 6.00
N PHE A 915 -4.69 27.96 6.60
CA PHE A 915 -6.13 28.11 6.42
C PHE A 915 -6.82 28.59 7.69
N ARG A 916 -7.92 29.33 7.51
CA ARG A 916 -8.83 29.75 8.58
C ARG A 916 -10.00 28.79 8.71
N PHE A 917 -10.41 28.55 9.94
CA PHE A 917 -11.47 27.61 10.29
C PHE A 917 -12.43 28.24 11.28
N LYS A 918 -13.70 27.83 11.21
CA LYS A 918 -14.73 28.09 12.23
C LYS A 918 -15.27 26.78 12.78
N MET A 919 -15.73 26.79 14.03
CA MET A 919 -16.44 25.64 14.59
C MET A 919 -17.93 25.70 14.22
N LEU A 920 -18.47 24.60 13.68
CA LEU A 920 -19.90 24.39 13.48
C LEU A 920 -20.44 23.39 14.51
N GLU A 921 -21.76 23.41 14.73
CA GLU A 921 -22.49 22.44 15.56
C GLU A 921 -23.60 21.78 14.74
N GLU A 922 -23.81 20.48 14.96
CA GLU A 922 -24.84 19.71 14.27
C GLU A 922 -25.44 18.62 15.16
N TYR A 923 -26.70 18.23 14.91
CA TYR A 923 -27.38 17.13 15.59
C TYR A 923 -27.17 15.82 14.83
N VAL A 924 -26.88 14.74 15.56
CA VAL A 924 -26.66 13.42 14.98
C VAL A 924 -27.84 12.50 15.30
N GLU A 925 -28.40 11.83 14.30
CA GLU A 925 -29.35 10.74 14.51
C GLU A 925 -28.63 9.51 15.06
N VAL A 926 -29.04 9.07 16.25
CA VAL A 926 -28.51 7.86 16.89
C VAL A 926 -29.51 6.74 16.65
N ASP A 927 -29.10 5.74 15.85
CA ASP A 927 -29.92 4.58 15.50
C ASP A 927 -30.12 3.69 16.76
N ARG A 928 -31.24 3.93 17.47
CA ARG A 928 -31.54 3.42 18.81
C ARG A 928 -32.08 2.00 18.87
#